data_AF-A0A8W8K7U0-F1
#
_entry.id   AF-A0A8W8K7U0-F1
#
_cell.length_a   1.000
_cell.length_b   1.000
_cell.length_c   1.000
_cell.angle_alpha   90.00
_cell.angle_beta   90.00
_cell.angle_gamma   90.00
#
_symmetry.space_group_name_H-M   'P 1'
#
loop_
_entity.id
_entity.type
_entity.pdbx_description
1 polymer ?
#
loop_
_entity_poly.entity_id
_entity_poly.type
_entity_poly.pdbx_seq_one_letter_code
_entity_poly.pdbx_strand_id
1 'polypeptide(L)'
;MWSLRGIRVVQVSNSKGGDSIVGTITEVNYNEETITVFWDDGREAVYPCTEGNHCVKILDNAPTGVSHRGISCTGCKESEIAGMRWVCLHCQEVNMCSICYMSRKHNTEHEFGRVTHPDSSIIKVGKRKTSSCVKCRGFFPGANVKRGPHWKWGNSNGGEEAQGVVRDICDWGPRGYRGAVRVCWENKKRTVEQYRVGGDGEVDLTAVKPADGPTYYPDHLPYVDLEHVAPCEYRIGDKVQISLSTSELRVLQLSSSCGWQDQMASCIDNIGTITHISSASQSRVHYQNGQVFHFEKIVLTKVHRLEGGDLVRVMRDRSIALQLQQGHGGWLQNQDTTLGQLGRVVHIDGDGDVSVKFGDSQYLFSPVCLDVVDPNSLSAMARVPSIPNNLHSLRLFDLTQPKQAGYLPPITSIVKAASKGNVEIVKEILNNNKDKVDEVENGVSCLQVASHRGHEKMVKLLLERGANINKADKDGNTSLHFAVQGKKTAVIKLLLEHNANVSSLNSSGQTAIHLAIAKEQKESIKALVLAPCDVHVKDGNGDTAVHAAISTRQEALLHAVLRTHRVNFQTENTAGYDMLQWAVYKNFKSAVDVILTRCSHCLPELVSRQIAINGYSALHLAACYDHRECAHLLITKGEMKLDLVDVQLQTPLHISAKEGHLPMVELLLEFDLTVNAQDKDGNSPLHLVQMKHSQLQKRKPNSEKTHCYVQIACLLVENGAELNLENQQGKTPLDFTCQQSRLYLERISKAAKEKRAANSGGGLFLPLHWSEMGSKGYELVCLNRDSLEEKAEFTSVSAMIVNGLPNAEVTEIIRVQNEYLWQLYSVTKAKFTKKYGRGNENEVKLLHGTKSDNIFKICQENFDFKVAGENLSPMYGKGVYFAAESSLTDHYCSEKERDGLKYMLMARVLAGKMGCGSPELRRPPDDCDCAVDSPSKPRIFCVFDYNQLYPEYVIKYKIKQPK
;
A
#
# COMPACT_ATOMS: atom_id res chain seq x y z
N MET A 1 12.93 -24.81 -2.88
CA MET A 1 12.61 -25.14 -4.29
C MET A 1 11.89 -23.97 -4.95
N TRP A 2 12.16 -23.72 -6.23
CA TRP A 2 11.62 -22.59 -6.98
C TRP A 2 11.25 -23.00 -8.41
N SER A 3 10.22 -22.37 -8.97
CA SER A 3 9.74 -22.66 -10.33
C SER A 3 10.75 -22.16 -11.37
N LEU A 4 11.05 -22.97 -12.39
CA LEU A 4 11.82 -22.51 -13.55
C LEU A 4 10.98 -21.65 -14.52
N ARG A 5 9.65 -21.76 -14.44
CA ARG A 5 8.72 -20.99 -15.25
C ARG A 5 8.75 -19.52 -14.82
N GLY A 6 8.95 -18.61 -15.78
CA GLY A 6 9.04 -17.17 -15.56
C GLY A 6 10.45 -16.61 -15.43
N ILE A 7 11.48 -17.47 -15.41
CA ILE A 7 12.89 -17.03 -15.40
C ILE A 7 13.19 -16.24 -16.67
N ARG A 8 13.92 -15.13 -16.49
CA ARG A 8 14.48 -14.33 -17.57
C ARG A 8 15.84 -14.89 -17.95
N VAL A 9 16.03 -15.20 -19.22
CA VAL A 9 17.18 -15.93 -19.75
C VAL A 9 17.84 -15.24 -20.94
N VAL A 10 19.07 -15.65 -21.24
CA VAL A 10 19.84 -15.23 -22.42
C VAL A 10 20.45 -16.44 -23.13
N GLN A 11 20.54 -16.38 -24.45
CA GLN A 11 21.13 -17.45 -25.25
C GLN A 11 22.65 -17.40 -25.16
N VAL A 12 23.28 -18.57 -25.14
CA VAL A 12 24.74 -18.71 -25.23
C VAL A 12 25.14 -18.53 -26.69
N SER A 13 25.63 -17.35 -27.07
CA SER A 13 26.11 -17.07 -28.43
C SER A 13 27.62 -17.34 -28.58
N ASN A 14 28.01 -18.07 -29.62
CA ASN A 14 29.43 -18.33 -29.95
C ASN A 14 30.17 -17.11 -30.53
N SER A 15 29.46 -16.02 -30.83
CA SER A 15 30.02 -14.78 -31.38
C SER A 15 30.37 -13.80 -30.27
N LYS A 16 31.66 -13.49 -30.12
CA LYS A 16 32.13 -12.40 -29.24
C LYS A 16 31.64 -11.06 -29.81
N GLY A 17 30.59 -10.48 -29.20
CA GLY A 17 30.25 -9.06 -29.39
C GLY A 17 28.87 -8.71 -29.97
N GLY A 18 27.90 -9.62 -30.02
CA GLY A 18 26.51 -9.29 -30.41
C GLY A 18 25.62 -8.92 -29.22
N ASP A 19 24.67 -8.00 -29.41
CA ASP A 19 23.60 -7.73 -28.45
C ASP A 19 22.78 -9.01 -28.18
N SER A 20 22.53 -9.34 -26.91
CA SER A 20 21.74 -10.52 -26.55
C SER A 20 20.28 -10.16 -26.26
N ILE A 21 19.35 -10.84 -26.94
CA ILE A 21 17.91 -10.70 -26.68
C ILE A 21 17.57 -11.50 -25.42
N VAL A 22 16.78 -10.90 -24.52
CA VAL A 22 16.26 -11.57 -23.32
C VAL A 22 15.03 -12.42 -23.69
N GLY A 23 14.87 -13.57 -23.04
CA GLY A 23 13.69 -14.41 -23.17
C GLY A 23 13.13 -14.83 -21.82
N THR A 24 11.97 -15.48 -21.82
CA THR A 24 11.28 -16.02 -20.64
C THR A 24 11.08 -17.52 -20.81
N ILE A 25 11.35 -18.30 -19.78
CA ILE A 25 10.95 -19.72 -19.75
C ILE A 25 9.42 -19.79 -19.55
N THR A 26 8.69 -20.25 -20.56
CA THR A 26 7.22 -20.35 -20.54
C THR A 26 6.75 -21.74 -20.15
N GLU A 27 7.53 -22.77 -20.51
CA GLU A 27 7.21 -24.17 -20.22
C GLU A 27 8.46 -24.97 -19.86
N VAL A 28 8.28 -26.02 -19.07
CA VAL A 28 9.35 -26.93 -18.61
C VAL A 28 8.83 -28.34 -18.74
N ASN A 29 9.50 -29.17 -19.53
CA ASN A 29 9.19 -30.58 -19.70
C ASN A 29 10.26 -31.42 -19.00
N TYR A 30 9.95 -31.88 -17.79
CA TYR A 30 10.87 -32.70 -17.00
C TYR A 30 11.10 -34.09 -17.59
N ASN A 31 10.15 -34.64 -18.36
CA ASN A 31 10.27 -35.99 -18.92
C ASN A 31 11.22 -36.01 -20.13
N GLU A 32 11.22 -34.94 -20.92
CA GLU A 32 12.08 -34.79 -22.09
C GLU A 32 13.36 -34.01 -21.78
N GLU A 33 13.51 -33.57 -20.54
CA GLU A 33 14.59 -32.68 -20.09
C GLU A 33 14.73 -31.42 -20.96
N THR A 34 13.60 -30.83 -21.37
CA THR A 34 13.56 -29.64 -22.23
C THR A 34 12.86 -28.45 -21.57
N ILE A 35 13.23 -27.24 -22.02
CA ILE A 35 12.55 -26.00 -21.66
C ILE A 35 12.09 -25.26 -22.91
N THR A 36 10.93 -24.61 -22.84
CA THR A 36 10.44 -23.70 -23.89
C THR A 36 10.73 -22.27 -23.46
N VAL A 37 11.42 -21.52 -24.32
CA VAL A 37 11.75 -20.12 -24.10
C VAL A 37 11.06 -19.26 -25.15
N PHE A 38 10.28 -18.30 -24.68
CA PHE A 38 9.74 -17.22 -25.50
C PHE A 38 10.66 -16.00 -25.41
N TRP A 39 11.35 -15.69 -26.51
CA TRP A 39 12.22 -14.52 -26.66
C TRP A 39 11.39 -13.25 -26.79
N ASP A 40 11.87 -12.15 -26.21
CA ASP A 40 11.13 -10.89 -26.17
C ASP A 40 10.81 -10.35 -27.58
N ASP A 41 11.60 -10.70 -28.60
CA ASP A 41 11.35 -10.33 -30.00
C ASP A 41 10.28 -11.19 -30.71
N GLY A 42 9.67 -12.12 -29.99
CA GLY A 42 8.56 -12.95 -30.45
C GLY A 42 8.96 -14.34 -30.95
N ARG A 43 10.25 -14.69 -30.93
CA ARG A 43 10.70 -16.05 -31.28
C ARG A 43 10.41 -17.01 -30.13
N GLU A 44 9.97 -18.21 -30.43
CA GLU A 44 9.83 -19.29 -29.47
C GLU A 44 10.78 -20.43 -29.86
N ALA A 45 11.50 -20.98 -28.88
CA ALA A 45 12.45 -22.06 -29.12
C ALA A 45 12.50 -23.01 -27.93
N VAL A 46 12.63 -24.30 -28.23
CA VAL A 46 12.81 -25.37 -27.23
C VAL A 46 14.28 -25.70 -27.11
N TYR A 47 14.79 -25.79 -25.88
CA TYR A 47 16.19 -26.09 -25.59
C TYR A 47 16.31 -27.34 -24.72
N PRO A 48 17.24 -28.26 -25.03
CA PRO A 48 17.58 -29.36 -24.14
C PRO A 48 18.34 -28.84 -22.91
N CYS A 49 18.07 -29.44 -21.76
CA CYS A 49 18.73 -29.17 -20.48
C CYS A 49 19.50 -30.40 -19.96
N THR A 50 20.00 -31.23 -20.88
CA THR A 50 20.79 -32.42 -20.57
C THR A 50 22.23 -32.06 -20.19
N GLU A 51 22.88 -32.90 -19.36
CA GLU A 51 24.29 -32.71 -18.96
C GLU A 51 25.19 -32.45 -20.18
N GLY A 52 25.88 -31.30 -20.19
CA GLY A 52 26.86 -30.94 -21.22
C GLY A 52 26.31 -30.21 -22.45
N ASN A 53 24.99 -30.01 -22.58
CA ASN A 53 24.37 -29.33 -23.73
C ASN A 53 23.67 -28.01 -23.35
N HIS A 54 24.36 -27.15 -22.62
CA HIS A 54 23.76 -25.94 -22.04
C HIS A 54 23.66 -24.76 -23.03
N CYS A 55 22.48 -24.56 -23.60
CA CYS A 55 22.21 -23.53 -24.61
C CYS A 55 21.75 -22.17 -24.03
N VAL A 56 21.32 -22.14 -22.77
CA VAL A 56 20.63 -20.99 -22.16
C VAL A 56 21.16 -20.71 -20.76
N LYS A 57 21.33 -19.43 -20.41
CA LYS A 57 21.80 -18.96 -19.10
C LYS A 57 20.76 -18.10 -18.39
N ILE A 58 20.70 -18.23 -17.06
CA ILE A 58 19.79 -17.48 -16.20
C ILE A 58 20.29 -16.05 -16.05
N LEU A 59 19.50 -15.08 -16.53
CA LEU A 59 19.78 -13.66 -16.37
C LEU A 59 19.17 -13.11 -15.07
N ASP A 60 17.89 -13.41 -14.82
CA ASP A 60 17.18 -13.02 -13.60
C ASP A 60 16.10 -14.05 -13.24
N ASN A 61 16.15 -14.55 -12.02
CA ASN A 61 15.18 -15.48 -11.47
C ASN A 61 14.20 -14.84 -10.49
N ALA A 62 14.30 -13.54 -10.21
CA ALA A 62 13.40 -12.86 -9.30
C ALA A 62 11.90 -12.91 -9.67
N PRO A 63 11.49 -12.98 -10.97
CA PRO A 63 10.07 -13.12 -11.33
C PRO A 63 9.39 -14.38 -10.79
N THR A 64 10.18 -15.40 -10.46
CA THR A 64 9.71 -16.66 -9.87
C THR A 64 9.48 -16.57 -8.36
N GLY A 65 9.88 -15.44 -7.74
CA GLY A 65 9.78 -15.17 -6.32
C GLY A 65 10.96 -15.61 -5.46
N VAL A 66 12.06 -16.03 -6.08
CA VAL A 66 13.33 -16.26 -5.36
C VAL A 66 13.79 -14.97 -4.70
N SER A 67 14.03 -15.04 -3.39
CA SER A 67 14.53 -13.92 -2.59
C SER A 67 15.38 -14.41 -1.42
N HIS A 68 16.39 -13.62 -1.06
CA HIS A 68 17.24 -13.85 0.11
C HIS A 68 16.79 -12.92 1.24
N ARG A 69 15.82 -13.40 2.03
CA ARG A 69 15.23 -12.64 3.14
C ARG A 69 16.26 -12.34 4.22
N GLY A 70 16.23 -11.12 4.75
CA GLY A 70 17.17 -10.65 5.78
C GLY A 70 18.58 -10.32 5.28
N ILE A 71 18.82 -10.40 3.96
CA ILE A 71 20.13 -10.11 3.36
C ILE A 71 19.97 -8.89 2.44
N SER A 72 20.54 -7.76 2.87
CA SER A 72 20.46 -6.51 2.11
C SER A 72 21.54 -6.40 1.03
N CYS A 73 21.21 -5.77 -0.09
CA CYS A 73 22.19 -5.43 -1.13
C CYS A 73 23.03 -4.21 -0.73
N THR A 74 24.34 -4.35 -0.64
CA THR A 74 25.30 -3.27 -0.33
C THR A 74 25.25 -2.13 -1.37
N GLY A 75 24.91 -2.44 -2.62
CA GLY A 75 24.95 -1.51 -3.74
C GLY A 75 23.69 -0.65 -3.94
N CYS A 76 22.49 -1.18 -3.70
CA CYS A 76 21.22 -0.44 -3.79
C CYS A 76 20.52 -0.24 -2.44
N LYS A 77 20.99 -0.90 -1.37
CA LYS A 77 20.44 -0.86 -0.01
C LYS A 77 19.03 -1.43 0.15
N GLU A 78 18.56 -2.19 -0.84
CA GLU A 78 17.34 -2.99 -0.70
C GLU A 78 17.47 -3.96 0.48
N SER A 79 16.42 -4.06 1.29
CA SER A 79 16.37 -4.86 2.52
C SER A 79 16.40 -6.37 2.27
N GLU A 80 16.06 -6.78 1.05
CA GLU A 80 16.11 -8.16 0.59
C GLU A 80 16.68 -8.21 -0.83
N ILE A 81 17.48 -9.25 -1.11
CA ILE A 81 17.97 -9.49 -2.48
C ILE A 81 16.97 -10.38 -3.18
N ALA A 82 16.18 -9.80 -4.08
CA ALA A 82 15.29 -10.53 -4.99
C ALA A 82 16.07 -11.07 -6.21
N GLY A 83 15.99 -12.38 -6.43
CA GLY A 83 16.79 -13.14 -7.40
C GLY A 83 18.15 -13.56 -6.86
N MET A 84 19.10 -13.83 -7.76
CA MET A 84 20.44 -14.30 -7.38
C MET A 84 21.20 -13.31 -6.47
N ARG A 85 21.88 -13.86 -5.46
CA ARG A 85 22.76 -13.14 -4.54
C ARG A 85 24.22 -13.31 -4.95
N TRP A 86 24.96 -12.20 -4.93
CA TRP A 86 26.38 -12.15 -5.26
C TRP A 86 27.17 -11.72 -4.01
N VAL A 87 27.96 -12.62 -3.47
CA VAL A 87 28.75 -12.45 -2.24
C VAL A 87 30.17 -12.08 -2.61
N CYS A 88 30.72 -11.00 -2.07
CA CYS A 88 32.14 -10.70 -2.29
C CYS A 88 33.00 -11.67 -1.47
N LEU A 89 33.97 -12.34 -2.11
CA LEU A 89 34.87 -13.27 -1.41
C LEU A 89 36.04 -12.55 -0.72
N HIS A 90 36.20 -11.25 -0.96
CA HIS A 90 37.29 -10.43 -0.44
C HIS A 90 36.85 -9.51 0.70
N CYS A 91 35.55 -9.27 0.84
CA CYS A 91 34.99 -8.34 1.81
C CYS A 91 33.92 -9.05 2.64
N GLN A 92 34.05 -8.99 3.96
CA GLN A 92 33.04 -9.52 4.87
C GLN A 92 31.71 -8.78 4.71
N GLU A 93 30.61 -9.55 4.75
CA GLU A 93 29.22 -9.06 4.70
C GLU A 93 28.81 -8.27 3.44
N VAL A 94 29.65 -8.21 2.40
CA VAL A 94 29.29 -7.56 1.14
C VAL A 94 28.46 -8.50 0.28
N ASN A 95 27.16 -8.20 0.20
CA ASN A 95 26.18 -8.87 -0.64
C ASN A 95 25.64 -7.92 -1.71
N MET A 96 25.41 -8.43 -2.92
CA MET A 96 24.94 -7.64 -4.05
C MET A 96 23.79 -8.37 -4.75
N CYS A 97 22.76 -7.62 -5.17
CA CYS A 97 21.76 -8.13 -6.09
C CYS A 97 22.30 -8.17 -7.52
N SER A 98 21.69 -8.97 -8.40
CA SER A 98 22.10 -9.07 -9.81
C SER A 98 22.18 -7.73 -10.52
N ILE A 99 21.23 -6.81 -10.30
CA ILE A 99 21.23 -5.48 -10.92
C ILE A 99 22.51 -4.71 -10.55
N CYS A 100 22.86 -4.67 -9.26
CA CYS A 100 24.03 -3.93 -8.79
C CYS A 100 25.34 -4.63 -9.18
N TYR A 101 25.36 -5.97 -9.15
CA TYR A 101 26.52 -6.75 -9.56
C TYR A 101 26.87 -6.52 -11.03
N MET A 102 25.88 -6.61 -11.91
CA MET A 102 26.04 -6.43 -13.35
C MET A 102 26.35 -4.97 -13.72
N SER A 103 25.83 -4.01 -12.95
CA SER A 103 26.13 -2.57 -13.12
C SER A 103 27.50 -2.14 -12.58
N ARG A 104 28.44 -3.08 -12.37
CA ARG A 104 29.82 -2.80 -11.91
C ARG A 104 29.91 -2.06 -10.56
N LYS A 105 28.89 -2.16 -9.71
CA LYS A 105 28.99 -1.63 -8.34
C LYS A 105 29.90 -2.53 -7.49
N HIS A 106 30.58 -1.94 -6.51
CA HIS A 106 31.69 -2.56 -5.76
C HIS A 106 32.93 -2.82 -6.64
N ASN A 107 34.08 -3.12 -6.03
CA ASN A 107 35.33 -3.35 -6.74
C ASN A 107 35.20 -4.49 -7.78
N THR A 108 35.57 -4.21 -9.03
CA THR A 108 35.51 -5.16 -10.15
C THR A 108 36.70 -6.12 -10.20
N GLU A 109 37.75 -5.86 -9.40
CA GLU A 109 38.91 -6.73 -9.18
C GLU A 109 38.66 -7.81 -8.12
N HIS A 110 37.63 -7.64 -7.28
CA HIS A 110 37.28 -8.64 -6.29
C HIS A 110 36.57 -9.82 -6.95
N GLU A 111 36.90 -11.03 -6.50
CA GLU A 111 36.17 -12.23 -6.86
C GLU A 111 34.88 -12.32 -6.04
N PHE A 112 33.85 -12.87 -6.68
CA PHE A 112 32.53 -13.04 -6.08
C PHE A 112 32.14 -14.51 -6.06
N GLY A 113 31.29 -14.86 -5.11
CA GLY A 113 30.53 -16.10 -5.10
C GLY A 113 29.09 -15.81 -5.51
N ARG A 114 28.55 -16.62 -6.41
CA ARG A 114 27.15 -16.58 -6.83
C ARG A 114 26.35 -17.58 -6.02
N VAL A 115 25.21 -17.13 -5.52
CA VAL A 115 24.20 -17.96 -4.86
C VAL A 115 22.92 -17.83 -5.68
N THR A 116 22.54 -18.88 -6.40
CA THR A 116 21.41 -18.83 -7.34
C THR A 116 20.06 -18.88 -6.62
N HIS A 117 19.97 -19.66 -5.54
CA HIS A 117 18.81 -19.82 -4.65
C HIS A 117 19.29 -19.82 -3.18
N PRO A 118 18.47 -19.43 -2.18
CA PRO A 118 18.85 -19.46 -0.76
C PRO A 118 19.49 -20.78 -0.28
N ASP A 119 19.01 -21.90 -0.82
CA ASP A 119 19.50 -23.25 -0.50
C ASP A 119 20.73 -23.68 -1.33
N SER A 120 21.17 -22.86 -2.28
CA SER A 120 22.33 -23.17 -3.13
C SER A 120 23.64 -22.86 -2.41
N SER A 121 24.66 -23.70 -2.67
CA SER A 121 26.03 -23.40 -2.29
C SER A 121 26.58 -22.18 -3.03
N ILE A 122 27.59 -21.54 -2.43
CA ILE A 122 28.27 -20.39 -3.04
C ILE A 122 29.20 -20.90 -4.14
N ILE A 123 28.94 -20.50 -5.39
CA ILE A 123 29.77 -20.85 -6.54
C ILE A 123 30.69 -19.68 -6.88
N LYS A 124 32.00 -19.86 -6.70
CA LYS A 124 33.00 -18.83 -7.06
C LYS A 124 32.96 -18.52 -8.57
N VAL A 125 32.91 -17.23 -8.91
CA VAL A 125 32.99 -16.71 -10.28
C VAL A 125 34.23 -15.83 -10.48
N GLY A 126 34.67 -15.70 -11.72
CA GLY A 126 35.84 -14.89 -12.08
C GLY A 126 35.68 -13.39 -11.82
N LYS A 127 36.78 -12.64 -11.94
CA LYS A 127 36.78 -11.18 -11.71
C LYS A 127 36.04 -10.44 -12.83
N ARG A 128 35.15 -9.51 -12.45
CA ARG A 128 34.38 -8.69 -13.40
C ARG A 128 35.23 -7.80 -14.30
N LYS A 129 36.44 -7.41 -13.87
CA LYS A 129 37.34 -6.58 -14.69
C LYS A 129 37.90 -7.34 -15.90
N THR A 130 38.18 -8.63 -15.75
CA THR A 130 38.79 -9.47 -16.81
C THR A 130 37.74 -10.26 -17.60
N SER A 131 36.48 -10.24 -17.18
CA SER A 131 35.39 -10.97 -17.84
C SER A 131 34.70 -10.14 -18.93
N SER A 132 34.15 -10.84 -19.91
CA SER A 132 33.39 -10.25 -21.01
C SER A 132 32.07 -9.64 -20.51
N CYS A 133 31.71 -8.47 -21.03
CA CYS A 133 30.50 -7.74 -20.61
C CYS A 133 29.67 -7.39 -21.85
N VAL A 134 28.41 -7.83 -21.87
CA VAL A 134 27.51 -7.78 -23.05
C VAL A 134 26.26 -6.97 -22.70
N LYS A 135 25.69 -6.28 -23.68
CA LYS A 135 24.44 -5.52 -23.54
C LYS A 135 23.23 -6.42 -23.78
N CYS A 136 22.21 -6.35 -22.95
CA CYS A 136 20.94 -7.04 -23.21
C CYS A 136 19.93 -6.13 -23.91
N ARG A 137 19.01 -6.73 -24.67
CA ARG A 137 17.89 -6.06 -25.33
C ARG A 137 16.59 -6.83 -25.09
N GLY A 138 15.46 -6.14 -24.97
CA GLY A 138 14.19 -6.76 -24.62
C GLY A 138 13.12 -5.77 -24.19
N PHE A 139 12.24 -6.17 -23.27
CA PHE A 139 11.20 -5.32 -22.66
C PHE A 139 11.75 -4.27 -21.68
N PHE A 140 12.67 -3.41 -22.14
CA PHE A 140 13.21 -2.29 -21.37
C PHE A 140 12.48 -0.98 -21.70
N PRO A 141 12.62 0.06 -20.85
CA PRO A 141 12.05 1.39 -21.13
C PRO A 141 12.36 1.88 -22.54
N GLY A 142 11.32 2.21 -23.30
CA GLY A 142 11.41 2.62 -24.71
C GLY A 142 11.18 1.50 -25.73
N ALA A 143 10.96 0.24 -25.31
CA ALA A 143 10.64 -0.84 -26.23
C ALA A 143 9.25 -0.65 -26.84
N ASN A 144 9.12 -0.85 -28.15
CA ASN A 144 7.82 -0.87 -28.81
C ASN A 144 7.26 -2.29 -28.78
N VAL A 145 6.04 -2.45 -28.27
CA VAL A 145 5.40 -3.73 -27.99
C VAL A 145 4.02 -3.83 -28.61
N LYS A 146 3.63 -5.06 -28.91
CA LYS A 146 2.26 -5.46 -29.24
C LYS A 146 1.83 -6.59 -28.31
N ARG A 147 0.56 -7.00 -28.39
CA ARG A 147 0.07 -8.18 -27.67
C ARG A 147 0.89 -9.43 -28.03
N GLY A 148 1.18 -10.23 -27.02
CA GLY A 148 1.97 -11.45 -27.09
C GLY A 148 1.12 -12.72 -26.94
N PRO A 149 1.77 -13.90 -26.83
CA PRO A 149 1.11 -15.20 -26.92
C PRO A 149 0.13 -15.48 -25.77
N HIS A 150 0.37 -14.92 -24.58
CA HIS A 150 -0.46 -15.18 -23.40
C HIS A 150 -1.49 -14.07 -23.10
N TRP A 151 -1.78 -13.20 -24.08
CA TRP A 151 -2.68 -12.06 -23.91
C TRP A 151 -4.11 -12.47 -23.49
N LYS A 152 -4.57 -11.96 -22.34
CA LYS A 152 -5.92 -12.24 -21.78
C LYS A 152 -6.72 -10.96 -21.49
N TRP A 153 -6.29 -9.82 -22.02
CA TRP A 153 -6.73 -8.49 -21.59
C TRP A 153 -7.75 -7.83 -22.55
N GLY A 154 -8.49 -8.62 -23.32
CA GLY A 154 -9.46 -8.10 -24.31
C GLY A 154 -8.85 -7.04 -25.24
N ASN A 155 -9.61 -6.01 -25.57
CA ASN A 155 -9.13 -4.86 -26.35
C ASN A 155 -8.62 -3.72 -25.46
N SER A 156 -8.01 -4.02 -24.31
CA SER A 156 -7.43 -2.99 -23.43
C SER A 156 -6.33 -2.17 -24.12
N ASN A 157 -5.55 -2.78 -25.00
CA ASN A 157 -4.60 -2.08 -25.88
C ASN A 157 -5.27 -1.26 -27.00
N GLY A 158 -6.60 -1.35 -27.14
CA GLY A 158 -7.41 -0.69 -28.16
C GLY A 158 -7.36 -1.34 -29.56
N GLY A 159 -7.04 -2.63 -29.62
CA GLY A 159 -7.24 -3.45 -30.82
C GLY A 159 -6.07 -4.38 -31.14
N GLU A 160 -6.30 -5.27 -32.08
CA GLU A 160 -5.39 -6.34 -32.48
C GLU A 160 -4.01 -5.86 -32.96
N GLU A 161 -3.98 -4.73 -33.65
CA GLU A 161 -2.79 -4.12 -34.27
C GLU A 161 -2.21 -2.96 -33.44
N ALA A 162 -2.75 -2.72 -32.24
CA ALA A 162 -2.33 -1.59 -31.43
C ALA A 162 -0.92 -1.77 -30.85
N GLN A 163 -0.11 -0.72 -31.00
CA GLN A 163 1.26 -0.66 -30.49
C GLN A 163 1.34 0.20 -29.23
N GLY A 164 2.32 -0.12 -28.38
CA GLY A 164 2.54 0.56 -27.12
C GLY A 164 4.03 0.66 -26.79
N VAL A 165 4.37 1.59 -25.91
CA VAL A 165 5.75 1.80 -25.48
C VAL A 165 5.91 1.41 -24.02
N VAL A 166 6.89 0.55 -23.73
CA VAL A 166 7.27 0.18 -22.36
C VAL A 166 7.84 1.40 -21.64
N ARG A 167 7.31 1.70 -20.46
CA ARG A 167 7.74 2.80 -19.60
C ARG A 167 8.77 2.36 -18.58
N ASP A 168 8.48 1.26 -17.90
CA ASP A 168 9.33 0.71 -16.84
C ASP A 168 8.97 -0.76 -16.53
N ILE A 169 9.90 -1.42 -15.84
CA ILE A 169 9.77 -2.79 -15.33
C ILE A 169 9.29 -2.70 -13.89
N CYS A 170 8.30 -3.51 -13.53
CA CYS A 170 7.62 -3.50 -12.25
C CYS A 170 7.31 -4.92 -11.75
N ASP A 171 6.87 -5.02 -10.50
CA ASP A 171 6.57 -6.29 -9.84
C ASP A 171 5.17 -6.78 -10.21
N TRP A 172 5.02 -8.10 -10.35
CA TRP A 172 3.75 -8.79 -10.58
C TRP A 172 3.32 -9.53 -9.32
N GLY A 173 2.34 -8.98 -8.61
CA GLY A 173 1.82 -9.55 -7.37
C GLY A 173 2.80 -9.49 -6.18
N PRO A 174 2.43 -10.08 -5.03
CA PRO A 174 3.18 -9.95 -3.77
C PRO A 174 4.50 -10.74 -3.71
N ARG A 175 4.77 -11.64 -4.67
CA ARG A 175 6.00 -12.45 -4.72
C ARG A 175 6.74 -12.40 -6.07
N GLY A 176 6.18 -11.82 -7.14
CA GLY A 176 6.80 -11.83 -8.47
C GLY A 176 7.60 -10.56 -8.76
N TYR A 177 8.83 -10.44 -8.26
CA TYR A 177 9.64 -9.25 -8.50
C TYR A 177 10.05 -9.12 -9.97
N ARG A 178 9.91 -7.94 -10.55
CA ARG A 178 10.27 -7.65 -11.95
C ARG A 178 9.62 -8.59 -12.98
N GLY A 179 8.45 -9.14 -12.65
CA GLY A 179 7.69 -10.05 -13.51
C GLY A 179 6.74 -9.35 -14.49
N ALA A 180 6.69 -8.01 -14.51
CA ALA A 180 5.77 -7.24 -15.34
C ALA A 180 6.40 -5.96 -15.90
N VAL A 181 5.75 -5.39 -16.92
CA VAL A 181 6.08 -4.08 -17.47
C VAL A 181 4.86 -3.20 -17.57
N ARG A 182 5.08 -1.90 -17.41
CA ARG A 182 4.08 -0.86 -17.61
C ARG A 182 4.16 -0.32 -19.03
N VAL A 183 3.05 -0.35 -19.76
CA VAL A 183 2.95 0.02 -21.17
C VAL A 183 2.00 1.20 -21.34
N CYS A 184 2.41 2.15 -22.16
CA CYS A 184 1.58 3.25 -22.64
C CYS A 184 1.20 2.98 -24.09
N TRP A 185 -0.08 2.67 -24.36
CA TRP A 185 -0.57 2.42 -25.71
C TRP A 185 -0.72 3.74 -26.50
N GLU A 186 -0.44 3.70 -27.81
CA GLU A 186 -0.42 4.91 -28.66
C GLU A 186 -1.79 5.61 -28.76
N ASN A 187 -2.87 4.83 -28.74
CA ASN A 187 -4.26 5.30 -28.75
C ASN A 187 -4.73 5.83 -27.38
N LYS A 188 -3.98 5.54 -26.30
CA LYS A 188 -4.30 5.93 -24.92
C LYS A 188 -3.13 6.63 -24.26
N LYS A 189 -2.66 7.74 -24.85
CA LYS A 189 -1.45 8.50 -24.46
C LYS A 189 -1.38 8.96 -22.99
N ARG A 190 -2.46 8.87 -22.21
CA ARG A 190 -2.53 9.28 -20.80
C ARG A 190 -2.71 8.12 -19.80
N THR A 191 -2.83 6.88 -20.26
CA THR A 191 -3.01 5.71 -19.38
C THR A 191 -1.82 4.78 -19.48
N VAL A 192 -1.35 4.31 -18.34
CA VAL A 192 -0.27 3.32 -18.24
C VAL A 192 -0.87 2.07 -17.62
N GLU A 193 -0.84 0.96 -18.37
CA GLU A 193 -1.40 -0.33 -17.99
C GLU A 193 -0.28 -1.35 -17.78
N GLN A 194 -0.48 -2.35 -16.91
CA GLN A 194 0.55 -3.31 -16.50
C GLN A 194 0.29 -4.69 -17.13
N TYR A 195 1.35 -5.33 -17.62
CA TYR A 195 1.30 -6.62 -18.33
C TYR A 195 2.42 -7.57 -17.92
N ARG A 196 2.19 -8.88 -17.97
CA ARG A 196 3.14 -9.92 -17.54
C ARG A 196 4.24 -10.16 -18.56
N VAL A 197 5.48 -10.25 -18.07
CA VAL A 197 6.68 -10.63 -18.83
C VAL A 197 7.56 -11.54 -17.95
N GLY A 198 7.01 -12.69 -17.56
CA GLY A 198 7.62 -13.65 -16.63
C GLY A 198 6.81 -13.84 -15.35
N GLY A 199 5.93 -12.90 -15.00
CA GLY A 199 4.95 -13.07 -13.92
C GLY A 199 4.03 -14.27 -14.18
N ASP A 200 3.90 -15.14 -13.18
CA ASP A 200 3.20 -16.44 -13.26
C ASP A 200 3.71 -17.38 -14.37
N GLY A 201 4.89 -17.09 -14.95
CA GLY A 201 5.42 -17.82 -16.09
C GLY A 201 4.83 -17.43 -17.45
N GLU A 202 4.11 -16.31 -17.51
CA GLU A 202 3.35 -15.89 -18.69
C GLU A 202 3.99 -14.65 -19.33
N VAL A 203 3.81 -14.52 -20.64
CA VAL A 203 4.31 -13.39 -21.44
C VAL A 203 3.17 -12.82 -22.28
N ASP A 204 2.62 -11.70 -21.82
CA ASP A 204 1.47 -11.04 -22.43
C ASP A 204 1.83 -10.18 -23.62
N LEU A 205 3.12 -9.90 -23.87
CA LEU A 205 3.59 -8.94 -24.87
C LEU A 205 4.63 -9.54 -25.82
N THR A 206 4.80 -8.91 -26.98
CA THR A 206 5.89 -9.17 -27.92
C THR A 206 6.53 -7.85 -28.32
N ALA A 207 7.85 -7.73 -28.22
CA ALA A 207 8.58 -6.53 -28.60
C ALA A 207 8.78 -6.49 -30.11
N VAL A 208 8.05 -5.60 -30.78
CA VAL A 208 8.25 -5.28 -32.21
C VAL A 208 9.61 -4.61 -32.41
N LYS A 209 9.98 -3.73 -31.48
CA LYS A 209 11.30 -3.10 -31.44
C LYS A 209 11.84 -3.20 -30.01
N PRO A 210 12.65 -4.23 -29.70
CA PRO A 210 13.31 -4.37 -28.41
C PRO A 210 14.16 -3.14 -28.08
N ALA A 211 14.11 -2.69 -26.82
CA ALA A 211 14.95 -1.59 -26.35
C ALA A 211 16.23 -2.11 -25.70
N ASP A 212 17.20 -1.22 -25.65
CA ASP A 212 18.49 -1.42 -25.00
C ASP A 212 18.36 -1.44 -23.47
N GLY A 213 18.86 -2.52 -22.87
CA GLY A 213 18.87 -2.75 -21.44
C GLY A 213 20.25 -2.61 -20.79
N PRO A 214 20.37 -2.99 -19.51
CA PRO A 214 21.64 -3.01 -18.80
C PRO A 214 22.64 -4.01 -19.39
N THR A 215 23.91 -3.88 -19.00
CA THR A 215 24.94 -4.87 -19.38
C THR A 215 24.99 -6.00 -18.36
N TYR A 216 25.52 -7.17 -18.75
CA TYR A 216 25.71 -8.33 -17.89
C TYR A 216 27.00 -9.09 -18.23
N TYR A 217 27.39 -10.03 -17.37
CA TYR A 217 28.59 -10.87 -17.50
C TYR A 217 28.19 -12.31 -17.85
N PRO A 218 28.19 -12.72 -19.14
CA PRO A 218 27.71 -14.04 -19.56
C PRO A 218 28.43 -15.20 -18.87
N ASP A 219 29.73 -15.06 -18.63
CA ASP A 219 30.57 -16.08 -18.00
C ASP A 219 30.27 -16.28 -16.51
N HIS A 220 29.55 -15.33 -15.89
CA HIS A 220 29.21 -15.37 -14.47
C HIS A 220 27.80 -15.91 -14.23
N LEU A 221 26.97 -16.03 -15.27
CA LEU A 221 25.60 -16.52 -15.15
C LEU A 221 25.55 -18.06 -15.03
N PRO A 222 24.61 -18.62 -14.25
CA PRO A 222 24.39 -20.06 -14.24
C PRO A 222 23.73 -20.51 -15.54
N TYR A 223 24.02 -21.73 -15.96
CA TYR A 223 23.20 -22.42 -16.95
C TYR A 223 21.85 -22.79 -16.34
N VAL A 224 20.84 -22.94 -17.20
CA VAL A 224 19.59 -23.60 -16.78
C VAL A 224 19.88 -25.11 -16.74
N ASP A 225 19.59 -25.71 -15.59
CA ASP A 225 19.83 -27.13 -15.31
C ASP A 225 18.63 -27.68 -14.54
N LEU A 226 18.16 -28.87 -14.93
CA LEU A 226 17.01 -29.56 -14.33
C LEU A 226 17.43 -30.44 -13.14
N GLU A 227 18.71 -30.82 -13.02
CA GLU A 227 19.18 -31.74 -11.97
C GLU A 227 19.16 -31.13 -10.56
N HIS A 228 19.26 -29.80 -10.44
CA HIS A 228 19.19 -29.08 -9.17
C HIS A 228 17.75 -28.67 -8.77
N VAL A 229 16.74 -29.20 -9.46
CA VAL A 229 15.31 -29.00 -9.16
C VAL A 229 14.59 -30.34 -9.12
N ALA A 230 15.06 -31.26 -8.28
CA ALA A 230 14.24 -32.41 -7.91
C ALA A 230 13.06 -31.94 -7.06
N PRO A 231 11.81 -32.39 -7.31
CA PRO A 231 10.69 -32.14 -6.41
C PRO A 231 11.02 -32.76 -5.05
N CYS A 232 11.15 -31.97 -3.98
CA CYS A 232 11.05 -32.48 -2.63
C CYS A 232 9.62 -32.99 -2.44
N GLU A 233 9.43 -34.28 -2.71
CA GLU A 233 8.28 -34.99 -2.16
C GLU A 233 8.41 -34.91 -0.64
N TYR A 234 7.46 -34.22 0.00
CA TYR A 234 7.26 -34.35 1.44
C TYR A 234 7.04 -35.81 1.75
N ARG A 235 7.82 -36.38 2.69
CA ARG A 235 7.69 -37.76 3.14
C ARG A 235 7.02 -37.81 4.50
N ILE A 236 6.34 -38.91 4.78
CA ILE A 236 5.82 -39.17 6.13
C ILE A 236 7.04 -39.22 7.09
N GLY A 237 7.01 -38.40 8.14
CA GLY A 237 8.11 -38.20 9.09
C GLY A 237 8.86 -36.87 8.94
N ASP A 238 8.68 -36.15 7.83
CA ASP A 238 9.36 -34.87 7.61
C ASP A 238 8.92 -33.80 8.63
N LYS A 239 9.89 -33.04 9.16
CA LYS A 239 9.65 -31.90 10.05
C LYS A 239 9.40 -30.63 9.23
N VAL A 240 8.37 -29.89 9.57
CA VAL A 240 7.92 -28.69 8.83
C VAL A 240 7.52 -27.55 9.76
N GLN A 241 7.66 -26.32 9.28
CA GLN A 241 7.26 -25.09 9.97
C GLN A 241 6.51 -24.18 9.00
N ILE A 242 5.63 -23.33 9.54
CA ILE A 242 4.87 -22.32 8.80
C ILE A 242 5.42 -20.93 9.17
N SER A 243 5.90 -20.20 8.16
CA SER A 243 6.54 -18.88 8.29
C SER A 243 5.69 -17.73 7.70
N LEU A 244 4.38 -17.94 7.61
CA LEU A 244 3.39 -16.97 7.10
C LEU A 244 2.67 -16.28 8.26
N SER A 245 2.24 -15.03 8.07
CA SER A 245 1.37 -14.35 9.03
C SER A 245 -0.01 -15.03 9.10
N THR A 246 -0.71 -14.86 10.23
CA THR A 246 -2.07 -15.37 10.45
C THR A 246 -3.05 -14.96 9.35
N SER A 247 -2.96 -13.70 8.89
CA SER A 247 -3.80 -13.18 7.81
C SER A 247 -3.51 -13.86 6.47
N GLU A 248 -2.24 -14.11 6.14
CA GLU A 248 -1.83 -14.77 4.88
C GLU A 248 -2.19 -16.26 4.86
N LEU A 249 -1.92 -16.97 5.96
CA LEU A 249 -2.28 -18.39 6.09
C LEU A 249 -3.80 -18.58 6.00
N ARG A 250 -4.58 -17.66 6.59
CA ARG A 250 -6.05 -17.68 6.52
C ARG A 250 -6.58 -17.51 5.10
N VAL A 251 -6.03 -16.58 4.33
CA VAL A 251 -6.44 -16.39 2.92
C VAL A 251 -6.14 -17.63 2.09
N LEU A 252 -4.94 -18.21 2.23
CA LEU A 252 -4.53 -19.39 1.46
C LEU A 252 -5.37 -20.62 1.82
N GLN A 253 -5.63 -20.84 3.11
CA GLN A 253 -6.45 -21.96 3.57
C GLN A 253 -7.94 -21.81 3.19
N LEU A 254 -8.53 -20.61 3.28
CA LEU A 254 -9.91 -20.35 2.86
C LEU A 254 -10.11 -20.44 1.34
N SER A 255 -9.07 -20.19 0.56
CA SER A 255 -9.07 -20.37 -0.89
C SER A 255 -8.85 -21.82 -1.34
N SER A 256 -8.59 -22.74 -0.39
CA SER A 256 -8.31 -24.16 -0.63
C SER A 256 -9.36 -25.06 0.02
N SER A 257 -9.37 -26.36 -0.32
CA SER A 257 -10.28 -27.34 0.31
C SER A 257 -9.88 -27.75 1.73
N CYS A 258 -8.72 -27.30 2.24
CA CYS A 258 -8.26 -27.64 3.60
C CYS A 258 -9.05 -26.94 4.72
N GLY A 259 -9.66 -25.78 4.43
CA GLY A 259 -10.41 -24.99 5.42
C GLY A 259 -9.53 -24.30 6.47
N TRP A 260 -10.12 -23.34 7.20
CA TRP A 260 -9.46 -22.59 8.26
C TRP A 260 -10.09 -22.90 9.63
N GLN A 261 -9.25 -23.12 10.64
CA GLN A 261 -9.66 -23.20 12.05
C GLN A 261 -8.83 -22.21 12.85
N ASP A 262 -9.45 -21.44 13.77
CA ASP A 262 -8.75 -20.36 14.49
C ASP A 262 -7.58 -20.87 15.35
N GLN A 263 -7.62 -22.13 15.74
CA GLN A 263 -6.54 -22.81 16.48
C GLN A 263 -5.27 -23.01 15.64
N MET A 264 -5.36 -22.96 14.30
CA MET A 264 -4.21 -23.07 13.39
C MET A 264 -3.27 -21.87 13.48
N ALA A 265 -3.76 -20.73 13.97
CA ALA A 265 -2.93 -19.56 14.24
C ALA A 265 -1.83 -19.85 15.28
N SER A 266 -2.09 -20.78 16.21
CA SER A 266 -1.12 -21.19 17.23
C SER A 266 -0.01 -22.10 16.70
N CYS A 267 -0.13 -22.62 15.47
CA CYS A 267 0.87 -23.47 14.83
C CYS A 267 1.91 -22.67 14.04
N ILE A 268 1.69 -21.37 13.83
CA ILE A 268 2.65 -20.49 13.16
C ILE A 268 3.91 -20.41 14.02
N ASP A 269 5.07 -20.52 13.37
CA ASP A 269 6.40 -20.62 13.98
C ASP A 269 6.69 -21.87 14.83
N ASN A 270 5.73 -22.77 14.99
CA ASN A 270 5.91 -24.04 15.67
C ASN A 270 6.25 -25.18 14.69
N ILE A 271 7.05 -26.14 15.15
CA ILE A 271 7.51 -27.27 14.33
C ILE A 271 6.49 -28.41 14.42
N GLY A 272 5.99 -28.83 13.26
CA GLY A 272 5.11 -29.99 13.09
C GLY A 272 5.82 -31.13 12.35
N THR A 273 5.26 -32.33 12.44
CA THR A 273 5.74 -33.53 11.72
C THR A 273 4.67 -34.01 10.75
N ILE A 274 5.04 -34.28 9.51
CA ILE A 274 4.10 -34.82 8.52
C ILE A 274 3.78 -36.26 8.87
N THR A 275 2.50 -36.56 9.13
CA THR A 275 2.04 -37.91 9.49
C THR A 275 1.33 -38.61 8.35
N HIS A 276 0.73 -37.84 7.42
CA HIS A 276 0.02 -38.41 6.28
C HIS A 276 0.05 -37.46 5.09
N ILE A 277 0.13 -38.00 3.87
CA ILE A 277 0.07 -37.24 2.62
C ILE A 277 -1.25 -37.61 1.95
N SER A 278 -2.22 -36.70 2.01
CA SER A 278 -3.59 -36.99 1.57
C SER A 278 -3.78 -36.82 0.06
N SER A 279 -2.99 -35.96 -0.61
CA SER A 279 -3.03 -35.75 -2.07
C SER A 279 -1.69 -35.18 -2.60
N ALA A 280 -1.59 -34.96 -3.93
CA ALA A 280 -0.42 -34.32 -4.55
C ALA A 280 -0.10 -32.95 -3.95
N SER A 281 -1.10 -32.18 -3.51
CA SER A 281 -0.93 -30.84 -2.94
C SER A 281 -1.10 -30.76 -1.41
N GLN A 282 -1.66 -31.77 -0.73
CA GLN A 282 -2.02 -31.68 0.70
C GLN A 282 -1.21 -32.60 1.61
N SER A 283 -0.94 -32.15 2.84
CA SER A 283 -0.25 -32.93 3.87
C SER A 283 -0.82 -32.67 5.26
N ARG A 284 -0.93 -33.74 6.05
CA ARG A 284 -1.40 -33.73 7.44
C ARG A 284 -0.20 -33.60 8.38
N VAL A 285 -0.23 -32.61 9.25
CA VAL A 285 0.88 -32.24 10.13
C VAL A 285 0.45 -32.36 11.58
N HIS A 286 1.23 -33.08 12.38
CA HIS A 286 1.05 -33.28 13.82
C HIS A 286 2.04 -32.43 14.62
N TYR A 287 1.54 -31.69 15.61
CA TYR A 287 2.33 -30.81 16.46
C TYR A 287 2.51 -31.38 17.87
N GLN A 288 3.54 -30.94 18.59
CA GLN A 288 3.90 -31.46 19.92
C GLN A 288 2.81 -31.29 20.98
N ASN A 289 1.90 -30.32 20.80
CA ASN A 289 0.74 -30.10 21.66
C ASN A 289 -0.45 -31.05 21.37
N GLY A 290 -0.25 -32.08 20.54
CA GLY A 290 -1.26 -33.07 20.17
C GLY A 290 -2.24 -32.61 19.09
N GLN A 291 -2.10 -31.40 18.56
CA GLN A 291 -2.96 -30.89 17.51
C GLN A 291 -2.55 -31.42 16.13
N VAL A 292 -3.55 -31.65 15.27
CA VAL A 292 -3.33 -32.20 13.93
C VAL A 292 -4.15 -31.43 12.90
N PHE A 293 -3.48 -30.87 11.90
CA PHE A 293 -4.11 -30.04 10.87
C PHE A 293 -3.69 -30.46 9.46
N HIS A 294 -4.54 -30.14 8.48
CA HIS A 294 -4.24 -30.33 7.06
C HIS A 294 -3.81 -29.01 6.45
N PHE A 295 -2.69 -29.04 5.72
CA PHE A 295 -2.12 -27.89 5.04
C PHE A 295 -1.87 -28.20 3.58
N GLU A 296 -2.01 -27.18 2.74
CA GLU A 296 -1.41 -27.21 1.41
C GLU A 296 0.12 -27.22 1.55
N LYS A 297 0.79 -28.09 0.80
CA LYS A 297 2.25 -28.27 0.80
C LYS A 297 3.02 -26.96 0.53
N ILE A 298 2.39 -26.01 -0.15
CA ILE A 298 2.95 -24.68 -0.45
C ILE A 298 3.08 -23.77 0.78
N VAL A 299 2.32 -24.02 1.85
CA VAL A 299 2.42 -23.26 3.10
C VAL A 299 3.42 -23.86 4.09
N LEU A 300 3.89 -25.09 3.83
CA LEU A 300 4.85 -25.81 4.65
C LEU A 300 6.28 -25.48 4.21
N THR A 301 7.19 -25.33 5.16
CA THR A 301 8.64 -25.21 4.94
C THR A 301 9.33 -26.34 5.69
N LYS A 302 10.12 -27.18 5.03
CA LYS A 302 10.87 -28.27 5.68
C LYS A 302 11.97 -27.70 6.59
N VAL A 303 12.09 -28.22 7.81
CA VAL A 303 13.09 -27.79 8.82
C VAL A 303 13.97 -28.99 9.17
N HIS A 304 15.30 -28.82 9.09
CA HIS A 304 16.26 -29.85 9.46
C HIS A 304 16.90 -29.50 10.81
N ARG A 305 16.57 -30.25 11.86
CA ARG A 305 17.30 -30.26 13.15
C ARG A 305 17.87 -31.66 13.37
N LEU A 306 19.13 -31.72 13.80
CA LEU A 306 19.85 -32.95 14.15
C LEU A 306 19.33 -33.50 15.49
N GLU A 307 19.16 -34.82 15.61
CA GLU A 307 18.83 -35.50 16.86
C GLU A 307 19.84 -36.63 17.17
N GLY A 308 19.88 -37.08 18.43
CA GLY A 308 20.74 -38.18 18.85
C GLY A 308 20.37 -39.49 18.12
N GLY A 309 21.28 -39.99 17.29
CA GLY A 309 21.12 -41.21 16.51
C GLY A 309 21.20 -41.04 15.00
N ASP A 310 21.16 -39.81 14.48
CA ASP A 310 21.21 -39.50 13.05
C ASP A 310 22.54 -39.89 12.40
N LEU A 311 22.49 -40.36 11.15
CA LEU A 311 23.68 -40.65 10.36
C LEU A 311 24.08 -39.38 9.61
N VAL A 312 25.30 -38.91 9.79
CA VAL A 312 25.80 -37.64 9.26
C VAL A 312 27.14 -37.83 8.54
N ARG A 313 27.38 -37.03 7.51
CA ARG A 313 28.64 -36.97 6.78
C ARG A 313 29.39 -35.71 7.14
N VAL A 314 30.67 -35.85 7.47
CA VAL A 314 31.54 -34.68 7.69
C VAL A 314 31.88 -34.07 6.34
N MET A 315 31.85 -32.74 6.26
CA MET A 315 32.27 -31.98 5.09
C MET A 315 33.65 -32.44 4.58
N ARG A 316 33.82 -32.52 3.25
CA ARG A 316 35.05 -33.03 2.63
C ARG A 316 36.18 -32.00 2.55
N ASP A 317 35.84 -30.72 2.52
CA ASP A 317 36.82 -29.64 2.38
C ASP A 317 37.42 -29.27 3.75
N ARG A 318 38.69 -29.65 3.93
CA ARG A 318 39.48 -29.40 5.13
C ARG A 318 39.54 -27.92 5.50
N SER A 319 39.70 -27.03 4.52
CA SER A 319 39.94 -25.61 4.79
C SER A 319 38.68 -24.93 5.33
N ILE A 320 37.53 -25.32 4.80
CA ILE A 320 36.22 -24.82 5.22
C ILE A 320 35.82 -25.44 6.57
N ALA A 321 36.04 -26.73 6.76
CA ALA A 321 35.77 -27.41 8.03
C ALA A 321 36.60 -26.80 9.19
N LEU A 322 37.89 -26.49 8.96
CA LEU A 322 38.75 -25.79 9.93
C LEU A 322 38.23 -24.39 10.29
N GLN A 323 37.72 -23.63 9.32
CA GLN A 323 37.17 -22.29 9.57
C GLN A 323 35.84 -22.35 10.31
N LEU A 324 34.97 -23.30 9.97
CA LEU A 324 33.66 -23.46 10.60
C LEU A 324 33.76 -24.02 12.03
N GLN A 325 34.85 -24.72 12.35
CA GLN A 325 35.13 -25.21 13.70
C GLN A 325 35.81 -24.16 14.62
N GLN A 326 36.19 -22.98 14.09
CA GLN A 326 36.77 -21.92 14.91
C GLN A 326 35.72 -21.29 15.83
N GLY A 327 35.88 -21.50 17.14
CA GLY A 327 34.93 -21.06 18.18
C GLY A 327 34.13 -22.19 18.83
N HIS A 328 34.23 -23.40 18.28
CA HIS A 328 33.45 -24.59 18.66
C HIS A 328 34.38 -25.75 19.07
N GLY A 329 35.25 -25.51 20.07
CA GLY A 329 36.23 -26.49 20.57
C GLY A 329 37.51 -26.69 19.75
N GLY A 330 37.59 -26.15 18.53
CA GLY A 330 38.77 -26.21 17.67
C GLY A 330 38.94 -27.54 16.92
N TRP A 331 39.80 -27.55 15.90
CA TRP A 331 40.02 -28.72 15.04
C TRP A 331 41.27 -29.49 15.49
N LEU A 332 41.08 -30.74 15.92
CA LEU A 332 42.14 -31.66 16.29
C LEU A 332 42.75 -32.30 15.03
N GLN A 333 44.08 -32.48 15.00
CA GLN A 333 44.80 -33.00 13.82
C GLN A 333 44.32 -34.41 13.40
N ASN A 334 43.84 -35.20 14.35
CA ASN A 334 43.24 -36.52 14.15
C ASN A 334 41.83 -36.48 13.52
N GLN A 335 41.13 -35.34 13.52
CA GLN A 335 39.85 -35.15 12.82
C GLN A 335 40.02 -35.03 11.30
N ASP A 336 41.22 -34.78 10.78
CA ASP A 336 41.49 -34.77 9.33
C ASP A 336 41.12 -36.11 8.66
N THR A 337 41.16 -37.22 9.42
CA THR A 337 40.79 -38.56 8.93
C THR A 337 39.27 -38.75 8.78
N THR A 338 38.46 -37.87 9.38
CA THR A 338 36.99 -37.97 9.38
C THR A 338 36.33 -37.20 8.24
N LEU A 339 37.07 -36.35 7.53
CA LEU A 339 36.56 -35.55 6.40
C LEU A 339 35.95 -36.44 5.32
N GLY A 340 34.68 -36.23 5.00
CA GLY A 340 33.93 -37.04 4.03
C GLY A 340 33.42 -38.39 4.53
N GLN A 341 33.76 -38.81 5.75
CA GLN A 341 33.29 -40.07 6.33
C GLN A 341 31.89 -39.94 6.93
N LEU A 342 31.21 -41.07 7.06
CA LEU A 342 29.91 -41.19 7.71
C LEU A 342 30.11 -41.52 9.19
N GLY A 343 29.45 -40.75 10.06
CA GLY A 343 29.44 -40.94 11.50
C GLY A 343 28.02 -40.87 12.03
N ARG A 344 27.84 -41.26 13.30
CA ARG A 344 26.53 -41.26 13.95
C ARG A 344 26.49 -40.24 15.08
N VAL A 345 25.47 -39.39 15.09
CA VAL A 345 25.26 -38.38 16.14
C VAL A 345 24.97 -39.10 17.45
N VAL A 346 25.73 -38.78 18.49
CA VAL A 346 25.62 -39.36 19.83
C VAL A 346 24.86 -38.43 20.76
N HIS A 347 25.26 -37.15 20.79
CA HIS A 347 24.74 -36.15 21.71
C HIS A 347 24.95 -34.75 21.12
N ILE A 348 24.05 -33.83 21.45
CA ILE A 348 24.15 -32.41 21.09
C ILE A 348 24.22 -31.63 22.40
N ASP A 349 25.27 -30.85 22.60
CA ASP A 349 25.49 -30.10 23.84
C ASP A 349 24.63 -28.82 23.94
N GLY A 350 24.75 -28.14 25.10
CA GLY A 350 23.91 -26.98 25.44
C GLY A 350 24.20 -25.73 24.61
N ASP A 351 25.34 -25.70 23.94
CA ASP A 351 25.82 -24.69 22.99
C ASP A 351 25.54 -25.04 21.52
N GLY A 352 25.05 -26.26 21.25
CA GLY A 352 24.53 -26.68 19.95
C GLY A 352 25.55 -27.41 19.06
N ASP A 353 26.73 -27.72 19.59
CA ASP A 353 27.74 -28.56 18.96
C ASP A 353 27.36 -30.05 19.05
N VAL A 354 27.76 -30.78 18.01
CA VAL A 354 27.25 -32.11 17.70
C VAL A 354 28.36 -33.12 17.86
N SER A 355 28.19 -34.04 18.80
CA SER A 355 29.13 -35.13 19.02
C SER A 355 28.81 -36.29 18.09
N VAL A 356 29.77 -36.68 17.24
CA VAL A 356 29.61 -37.69 16.20
C VAL A 356 30.62 -38.82 16.38
N LYS A 357 30.14 -40.06 16.36
CA LYS A 357 30.94 -41.28 16.52
C LYS A 357 31.26 -41.94 15.18
N PHE A 358 32.53 -42.26 14.98
CA PHE A 358 33.11 -42.96 13.83
C PHE A 358 33.83 -44.22 14.34
N GLY A 359 33.19 -45.39 14.26
CA GLY A 359 33.73 -46.62 14.84
C GLY A 359 33.91 -46.48 16.37
N ASP A 360 35.15 -46.64 16.85
CA ASP A 360 35.49 -46.49 18.28
C ASP A 360 35.87 -45.06 18.69
N SER A 361 36.00 -44.14 17.73
CA SER A 361 36.39 -42.74 17.97
C SER A 361 35.17 -41.81 17.97
N GLN A 362 35.18 -40.81 18.84
CA GLN A 362 34.10 -39.81 18.95
C GLN A 362 34.71 -38.41 18.92
N TYR A 363 34.10 -37.52 18.13
CA TYR A 363 34.60 -36.17 17.87
C TYR A 363 33.46 -35.17 17.92
N LEU A 364 33.75 -33.93 18.34
CA LEU A 364 32.79 -32.83 18.39
C LEU A 364 32.90 -32.00 17.12
N PHE A 365 31.76 -31.66 16.53
CA PHE A 365 31.68 -30.87 15.31
C PHE A 365 30.65 -29.76 15.45
N SER A 366 30.91 -28.64 14.77
CA SER A 366 29.87 -27.64 14.55
C SER A 366 28.75 -28.28 13.70
N PRO A 367 27.46 -28.04 14.00
CA PRO A 367 26.34 -28.61 13.24
C PRO A 367 26.39 -28.25 11.75
N VAL A 368 27.07 -27.17 11.39
CA VAL A 368 27.23 -26.68 10.01
C VAL A 368 28.31 -27.47 9.23
N CYS A 369 29.15 -28.25 9.93
CA CYS A 369 30.14 -29.13 9.32
C CYS A 369 29.58 -30.51 8.93
N LEU A 370 28.30 -30.77 9.22
CA LEU A 370 27.66 -32.08 9.13
C LEU A 370 26.45 -32.08 8.18
N ASP A 371 26.45 -32.99 7.23
CA ASP A 371 25.31 -33.24 6.33
C ASP A 371 24.56 -34.50 6.77
N VAL A 372 23.23 -34.44 6.97
CA VAL A 372 22.44 -35.65 7.32
C VAL A 372 22.32 -36.59 6.12
N VAL A 373 22.62 -37.88 6.34
CA VAL A 373 22.56 -38.93 5.32
C VAL A 373 21.50 -39.96 5.70
N ASP A 374 20.52 -40.16 4.83
CA ASP A 374 19.46 -41.15 5.03
C ASP A 374 20.04 -42.59 4.93
N PRO A 375 19.87 -43.46 5.94
CA PRO A 375 20.34 -44.85 5.93
C PRO A 375 19.87 -45.65 4.71
N ASN A 376 18.71 -45.31 4.14
CA ASN A 376 18.14 -46.01 2.98
C ASN A 376 18.80 -45.61 1.65
N SER A 377 19.62 -44.55 1.62
CA SER A 377 20.30 -44.07 0.39
C SER A 377 21.64 -44.76 0.12
N LEU A 378 22.08 -45.67 1.01
CA LEU A 378 23.38 -46.37 0.92
C LEU A 378 23.39 -47.55 -0.06
N SER A 379 22.24 -47.93 -0.62
CA SER A 379 22.10 -49.06 -1.55
C SER A 379 22.48 -48.75 -3.00
N ALA A 380 22.81 -47.49 -3.34
CA ALA A 380 23.07 -47.06 -4.73
C ALA A 380 24.50 -46.60 -5.03
N MET A 381 25.48 -46.76 -4.12
CA MET A 381 26.86 -46.29 -4.33
C MET A 381 27.92 -47.40 -4.34
N ALA A 382 27.59 -48.56 -4.88
CA ALA A 382 28.58 -49.61 -5.18
C ALA A 382 28.79 -49.73 -6.69
N ARG A 383 29.59 -48.81 -7.27
CA ARG A 383 30.44 -49.02 -8.46
C ARG A 383 31.05 -47.71 -8.95
N VAL A 384 32.39 -47.70 -9.08
CA VAL A 384 33.23 -47.16 -10.19
C VAL A 384 34.60 -46.70 -9.62
N PRO A 385 35.71 -46.93 -10.34
CA PRO A 385 36.98 -47.36 -9.78
C PRO A 385 38.07 -46.27 -9.73
N SER A 386 39.22 -46.69 -9.21
CA SER A 386 40.45 -45.97 -8.93
C SER A 386 41.39 -45.72 -10.15
N ILE A 387 42.35 -44.78 -9.97
CA ILE A 387 43.69 -44.60 -10.63
C ILE A 387 43.71 -43.66 -11.87
N PRO A 388 44.79 -42.89 -12.23
CA PRO A 388 46.17 -42.80 -11.66
C PRO A 388 46.77 -41.40 -11.36
N ASN A 389 47.91 -41.50 -10.66
CA ASN A 389 49.02 -40.54 -10.54
C ASN A 389 49.73 -40.17 -11.87
N ASN A 390 50.43 -39.04 -11.78
CA ASN A 390 51.54 -38.53 -12.61
C ASN A 390 51.19 -37.58 -13.77
N LEU A 391 51.56 -36.30 -13.61
CA LEU A 391 52.67 -35.75 -14.39
C LEU A 391 53.34 -34.57 -13.65
N HIS A 392 54.66 -34.56 -13.77
CA HIS A 392 55.64 -33.71 -13.11
C HIS A 392 55.80 -32.33 -13.76
N SER A 393 56.30 -31.40 -12.94
CA SER A 393 57.25 -30.32 -13.24
C SER A 393 56.80 -29.10 -14.04
N LEU A 394 56.84 -27.93 -13.38
CA LEU A 394 57.92 -26.95 -13.60
C LEU A 394 58.29 -26.30 -12.26
N ARG A 395 59.60 -26.22 -12.00
CA ARG A 395 60.28 -25.79 -10.77
C ARG A 395 60.65 -24.30 -10.81
N LEU A 396 60.76 -23.73 -9.60
CA LEU A 396 61.66 -22.66 -9.13
C LEU A 396 61.77 -21.34 -9.92
N PHE A 397 61.51 -20.24 -9.21
CA PHE A 397 62.61 -19.35 -8.81
C PHE A 397 62.45 -18.93 -7.35
N ASP A 398 63.53 -19.13 -6.61
CA ASP A 398 63.74 -18.79 -5.20
C ASP A 398 64.59 -17.52 -5.17
N LEU A 399 64.17 -16.50 -4.41
CA LEU A 399 65.04 -15.41 -3.96
C LEU A 399 64.62 -15.05 -2.53
N THR A 400 65.25 -15.75 -1.59
CA THR A 400 65.92 -15.21 -0.39
C THR A 400 65.28 -13.99 0.28
N GLN A 401 64.82 -14.16 1.52
CA GLN A 401 64.48 -13.06 2.44
C GLN A 401 65.69 -12.13 2.68
N PRO A 402 65.46 -10.90 3.19
CA PRO A 402 65.54 -10.78 4.64
C PRO A 402 64.44 -9.92 5.27
N LYS A 403 64.14 -10.27 6.53
CA LYS A 403 63.58 -9.36 7.54
C LYS A 403 64.38 -8.05 7.54
N GLN A 404 63.70 -6.91 7.40
CA GLN A 404 64.18 -5.63 7.91
C GLN A 404 63.07 -4.87 8.62
N ALA A 405 63.48 -4.33 9.76
CA ALA A 405 62.72 -3.48 10.66
C ALA A 405 62.40 -2.11 10.04
N GLY A 406 61.36 -1.48 10.58
CA GLY A 406 61.22 -0.02 10.60
C GLY A 406 60.98 0.64 9.24
N TYR A 407 59.73 0.63 8.77
CA TYR A 407 59.24 1.68 7.87
C TYR A 407 57.81 2.05 8.26
N LEU A 408 57.69 3.04 9.15
CA LEU A 408 56.45 3.81 9.30
C LEU A 408 56.24 4.56 7.97
N PRO A 409 55.12 4.33 7.24
CA PRO A 409 54.84 5.14 6.06
C PRO A 409 54.68 6.62 6.50
N PRO A 410 55.11 7.59 5.68
CA PRO A 410 55.21 8.99 6.09
C PRO A 410 53.83 9.50 6.50
N ILE A 411 53.73 9.97 7.75
CA ILE A 411 52.59 10.61 8.43
C ILE A 411 51.24 10.27 7.78
N THR A 412 50.80 9.02 7.95
CA THR A 412 49.37 8.76 7.79
C THR A 412 48.69 9.44 8.96
N SER A 413 48.00 10.56 8.72
CA SER A 413 47.19 11.24 9.73
C SER A 413 46.42 10.22 10.57
N ILE A 414 46.48 10.35 11.90
CA ILE A 414 45.78 9.47 12.83
C ILE A 414 44.27 9.43 12.53
N VAL A 415 43.70 10.56 12.09
CA VAL A 415 42.30 10.68 11.67
C VAL A 415 42.03 9.91 10.39
N LYS A 416 42.95 9.93 9.41
CA LYS A 416 42.85 9.15 8.17
C LYS A 416 42.97 7.65 8.42
N ALA A 417 43.83 7.22 9.35
CA ALA A 417 43.94 5.84 9.79
C ALA A 417 42.66 5.38 10.53
N ALA A 418 42.12 6.22 11.42
CA ALA A 418 40.84 6.01 12.09
C ALA A 418 39.69 5.90 11.09
N SER A 419 39.65 6.75 10.06
CA SER A 419 38.63 6.69 8.99
C SER A 419 38.62 5.37 8.23
N LYS A 420 39.78 4.73 8.06
CA LYS A 420 39.91 3.45 7.36
C LYS A 420 39.64 2.24 8.26
N GLY A 421 39.53 2.44 9.58
CA GLY A 421 39.34 1.36 10.54
C GLY A 421 40.63 0.59 10.88
N ASN A 422 41.80 1.17 10.59
CA ASN A 422 43.10 0.53 10.84
C ASN A 422 43.48 0.64 12.34
N VAL A 423 42.89 -0.24 13.17
CA VAL A 423 43.06 -0.25 14.63
C VAL A 423 44.52 -0.33 15.04
N GLU A 424 45.32 -1.20 14.40
CA GLU A 424 46.73 -1.39 14.79
C GLU A 424 47.59 -0.15 14.56
N ILE A 425 47.39 0.55 13.44
CA ILE A 425 48.13 1.79 13.15
C ILE A 425 47.76 2.88 14.15
N VAL A 426 46.46 3.05 14.46
CA VAL A 426 46.02 4.04 15.44
C VAL A 426 46.53 3.68 16.85
N LYS A 427 46.51 2.40 17.21
CA LYS A 427 47.02 1.89 18.49
C LYS A 427 48.52 2.17 18.64
N GLU A 428 49.31 1.92 17.60
CA GLU A 428 50.74 2.22 17.56
C GLU A 428 51.02 3.73 17.68
N ILE A 429 50.29 4.56 16.92
CA ILE A 429 50.42 6.02 16.98
C ILE A 429 50.08 6.55 18.38
N LEU A 430 49.01 6.05 19.01
CA LEU A 430 48.57 6.47 20.35
C LEU A 430 49.47 5.92 21.48
N ASN A 431 50.09 4.76 21.27
CA ASN A 431 51.09 4.25 22.21
C ASN A 431 52.34 5.15 22.24
N ASN A 432 52.73 5.67 21.08
CA ASN A 432 53.88 6.57 20.94
C ASN A 432 53.53 8.04 21.26
N ASN A 433 52.25 8.44 21.15
CA ASN A 433 51.78 9.81 21.37
C ASN A 433 50.38 9.83 22.00
N LYS A 434 50.30 9.69 23.32
CA LYS A 434 49.01 9.63 24.04
C LYS A 434 48.17 10.91 23.89
N ASP A 435 48.83 12.07 23.77
CA ASP A 435 48.17 13.39 23.70
C ASP A 435 47.41 13.63 22.38
N LYS A 436 47.61 12.78 21.37
CA LYS A 436 46.99 12.91 20.04
C LYS A 436 45.60 12.27 19.93
N VAL A 437 45.06 11.70 21.02
CA VAL A 437 43.77 10.97 21.00
C VAL A 437 42.60 11.83 20.50
N ASP A 438 42.61 13.12 20.81
CA ASP A 438 41.61 14.11 20.40
C ASP A 438 42.10 15.03 19.28
N GLU A 439 43.16 14.65 18.56
CA GLU A 439 43.66 15.40 17.40
C GLU A 439 42.54 15.50 16.34
N VAL A 440 42.42 16.69 15.75
CA VAL A 440 41.39 16.99 14.76
C VAL A 440 42.04 17.28 13.41
N GLU A 441 41.48 16.70 12.35
CA GLU A 441 41.84 17.01 10.97
C GLU A 441 40.60 17.58 10.28
N ASN A 442 40.72 18.74 9.63
CA ASN A 442 39.58 19.48 9.09
C ASN A 442 38.46 19.79 10.10
N GLY A 443 38.81 19.88 11.39
CA GLY A 443 37.85 20.14 12.47
C GLY A 443 37.10 18.92 12.99
N VAL A 444 37.46 17.70 12.56
CA VAL A 444 36.83 16.45 13.00
C VAL A 444 37.85 15.54 13.67
N SER A 445 37.49 14.96 14.82
CA SER A 445 38.33 14.06 15.62
C SER A 445 38.31 12.61 15.13
N CYS A 446 39.30 11.82 15.55
CA CYS A 446 39.33 10.37 15.32
C CYS A 446 38.05 9.67 15.77
N LEU A 447 37.50 10.06 16.94
CA LEU A 447 36.30 9.46 17.51
C LEU A 447 35.06 9.78 16.66
N GLN A 448 34.90 11.03 16.19
CA GLN A 448 33.79 11.43 15.32
C GLN A 448 33.83 10.70 13.97
N VAL A 449 35.00 10.59 13.32
CA VAL A 449 35.12 9.90 12.02
C VAL A 449 34.90 8.39 12.19
N ALA A 450 35.48 7.77 13.22
CA ALA A 450 35.26 6.36 13.53
C ALA A 450 33.77 6.09 13.82
N SER A 451 33.11 7.01 14.53
CA SER A 451 31.69 6.91 14.86
C SER A 451 30.79 7.01 13.63
N HIS A 452 31.10 7.91 12.71
CA HIS A 452 30.39 8.05 11.43
C HIS A 452 30.55 6.81 10.53
N ARG A 453 31.74 6.23 10.50
CA ARG A 453 32.07 5.07 9.65
C ARG A 453 31.59 3.74 10.24
N GLY A 454 31.35 3.69 11.56
CA GLY A 454 30.86 2.49 12.24
C GLY A 454 31.97 1.55 12.71
N HIS A 455 33.18 2.08 12.92
CA HIS A 455 34.33 1.27 13.31
C HIS A 455 34.31 1.00 14.82
N GLU A 456 33.47 0.07 15.27
CA GLU A 456 33.23 -0.20 16.70
C GLU A 456 34.50 -0.50 17.49
N LYS A 457 35.40 -1.35 16.96
CA LYS A 457 36.68 -1.67 17.59
C LYS A 457 37.58 -0.43 17.75
N MET A 458 37.53 0.48 16.77
CA MET A 458 38.26 1.75 16.83
C MET A 458 37.64 2.69 17.87
N VAL A 459 36.31 2.78 17.93
CA VAL A 459 35.60 3.60 18.93
C VAL A 459 35.93 3.10 20.34
N LYS A 460 35.89 1.78 20.59
CA LYS A 460 36.30 1.19 21.88
C LYS A 460 37.72 1.57 22.25
N LEU A 461 38.67 1.36 21.34
CA LEU A 461 40.07 1.73 21.55
C LEU A 461 40.21 3.22 21.90
N LEU A 462 39.57 4.11 21.14
CA LEU A 462 39.69 5.56 21.37
C LEU A 462 39.11 5.97 22.74
N LEU A 463 37.97 5.39 23.15
CA LEU A 463 37.38 5.65 24.46
C LEU A 463 38.26 5.10 25.59
N GLU A 464 38.83 3.89 25.45
CA GLU A 464 39.79 3.31 26.40
C GLU A 464 41.07 4.17 26.54
N ARG A 465 41.44 4.89 25.49
CA ARG A 465 42.58 5.82 25.49
C ARG A 465 42.22 7.23 25.97
N GLY A 466 40.99 7.46 26.42
CA GLY A 466 40.55 8.71 27.02
C GLY A 466 40.10 9.77 26.01
N ALA A 467 39.66 9.37 24.80
CA ALA A 467 39.06 10.31 23.84
C ALA A 467 37.86 11.04 24.45
N ASN A 468 37.77 12.35 24.21
CA ASN A 468 36.64 13.15 24.69
C ASN A 468 35.37 12.81 23.89
N ILE A 469 34.49 12.03 24.52
CA ILE A 469 33.23 11.54 23.93
C ILE A 469 32.28 12.67 23.50
N ASN A 470 32.34 13.82 24.17
CA ASN A 470 31.47 14.97 23.96
C ASN A 470 32.14 16.10 23.16
N LYS A 471 33.32 15.86 22.58
CA LYS A 471 33.97 16.83 21.71
C LYS A 471 33.07 17.14 20.52
N ALA A 472 32.76 18.43 20.35
CA ALA A 472 31.96 18.93 19.25
C ALA A 472 32.85 19.45 18.11
N ASP A 473 32.39 19.30 16.87
CA ASP A 473 32.99 19.97 15.71
C ASP A 473 32.53 21.44 15.61
N LYS A 474 32.89 22.13 14.52
CA LYS A 474 32.50 23.53 14.27
C LYS A 474 30.99 23.73 14.15
N ASP A 475 30.26 22.68 13.78
CA ASP A 475 28.81 22.68 13.65
C ASP A 475 28.12 22.19 14.94
N GLY A 476 28.85 22.03 16.05
CA GLY A 476 28.30 21.55 17.31
C GLY A 476 27.98 20.03 17.31
N ASN A 477 28.35 19.28 16.26
CA ASN A 477 28.09 17.85 16.19
C ASN A 477 29.09 17.06 17.05
N THR A 478 28.58 16.33 18.04
CA THR A 478 29.36 15.38 18.84
C THR A 478 29.48 14.02 18.16
N SER A 479 30.33 13.12 18.69
CA SER A 479 30.47 11.74 18.21
C SER A 479 29.12 11.00 18.10
N LEU A 480 28.17 11.31 18.99
CA LEU A 480 26.80 10.77 18.95
C LEU A 480 26.02 11.26 17.72
N HIS A 481 26.14 12.54 17.35
CA HIS A 481 25.54 13.08 16.13
C HIS A 481 26.15 12.43 14.88
N PHE A 482 27.47 12.24 14.84
CA PHE A 482 28.16 11.57 13.74
C PHE A 482 27.72 10.10 13.59
N ALA A 483 27.55 9.37 14.71
CA ALA A 483 27.05 8.00 14.70
C ALA A 483 25.63 7.89 14.13
N VAL A 484 24.75 8.84 14.50
CA VAL A 484 23.40 8.98 13.90
C VAL A 484 23.50 9.35 12.42
N GLN A 485 24.33 10.32 12.03
CA GLN A 485 24.53 10.66 10.61
C GLN A 485 25.00 9.47 9.77
N GLY A 486 25.83 8.60 10.36
CA GLY A 486 26.35 7.37 9.76
C GLY A 486 25.41 6.17 9.81
N LYS A 487 24.23 6.26 10.46
CA LYS A 487 23.30 5.14 10.71
C LYS A 487 23.94 3.98 11.48
N LYS A 488 24.80 4.28 12.47
CA LYS A 488 25.63 3.29 13.18
C LYS A 488 25.07 2.96 14.56
N THR A 489 24.00 2.18 14.62
CA THR A 489 23.30 1.85 15.89
C THR A 489 24.20 1.18 16.93
N ALA A 490 25.11 0.30 16.53
CA ALA A 490 26.03 -0.36 17.47
C ALA A 490 27.01 0.64 18.11
N VAL A 491 27.52 1.60 17.33
CA VAL A 491 28.32 2.72 17.85
C VAL A 491 27.48 3.62 18.74
N ILE A 492 26.23 3.92 18.39
CA ILE A 492 25.33 4.72 19.24
C ILE A 492 25.19 4.05 20.61
N LYS A 493 24.89 2.74 20.66
CA LYS A 493 24.81 1.98 21.93
C LYS A 493 26.12 2.07 22.71
N LEU A 494 27.25 1.83 22.05
CA LEU A 494 28.57 1.90 22.67
C LEU A 494 28.89 3.28 23.27
N LEU A 495 28.56 4.36 22.56
CA LEU A 495 28.74 5.73 23.05
C LEU A 495 27.84 6.02 24.25
N LEU A 496 26.59 5.55 24.22
CA LEU A 496 25.65 5.70 25.33
C LEU A 496 26.08 4.89 26.58
N GLU A 497 26.61 3.68 26.39
CA GLU A 497 27.22 2.88 27.47
C GLU A 497 28.39 3.61 28.15
N HIS A 498 29.10 4.46 27.41
CA HIS A 498 30.18 5.32 27.93
C HIS A 498 29.70 6.72 28.32
N ASN A 499 28.40 6.89 28.61
CA ASN A 499 27.79 8.15 29.08
C ASN A 499 27.95 9.34 28.12
N ALA A 500 27.85 9.12 26.81
CA ALA A 500 27.77 10.22 25.85
C ALA A 500 26.59 11.16 26.15
N ASN A 501 26.82 12.48 26.06
CA ASN A 501 25.80 13.46 26.35
C ASN A 501 24.74 13.53 25.23
N VAL A 502 23.57 12.95 25.50
CA VAL A 502 22.40 12.92 24.63
C VAL A 502 21.72 14.27 24.42
N SER A 503 21.96 15.25 25.31
CA SER A 503 21.35 16.59 25.27
C SER A 503 22.14 17.62 24.45
N SER A 504 23.29 17.23 23.91
CA SER A 504 24.14 18.13 23.12
C SER A 504 23.39 18.64 21.89
N LEU A 505 23.48 19.94 21.61
CA LEU A 505 22.85 20.60 20.46
C LEU A 505 23.88 20.92 19.38
N ASN A 506 23.55 20.64 18.14
CA ASN A 506 24.31 21.13 17.00
C ASN A 506 23.94 22.59 16.64
N SER A 507 24.57 23.15 15.61
CA SER A 507 24.35 24.51 15.11
C SER A 507 22.93 24.77 14.62
N SER A 508 22.16 23.72 14.31
CA SER A 508 20.74 23.78 13.97
C SER A 508 19.83 23.61 15.19
N GLY A 509 20.38 23.64 16.41
CA GLY A 509 19.65 23.39 17.65
C GLY A 509 19.18 21.94 17.80
N GLN A 510 19.66 21.00 16.99
CA GLN A 510 19.18 19.62 17.00
C GLN A 510 20.01 18.76 17.95
N THR A 511 19.34 17.96 18.77
CA THR A 511 19.94 16.81 19.47
C THR A 511 20.10 15.61 18.52
N ALA A 512 20.83 14.59 18.98
CA ALA A 512 20.98 13.34 18.24
C ALA A 512 19.64 12.65 17.91
N ILE A 513 18.61 12.77 18.77
CA ILE A 513 17.29 12.20 18.50
C ILE A 513 16.53 12.96 17.40
N HIS A 514 16.64 14.29 17.33
CA HIS A 514 16.07 15.08 16.23
C HIS A 514 16.68 14.66 14.89
N LEU A 515 18.00 14.48 14.83
CA LEU A 515 18.68 13.97 13.63
C LEU A 515 18.24 12.54 13.28
N ALA A 516 18.04 11.68 14.27
CA ALA A 516 17.60 10.31 14.05
C ALA A 516 16.17 10.26 13.49
N ILE A 517 15.29 11.16 13.95
CA ILE A 517 13.92 11.33 13.42
C ILE A 517 13.95 11.87 12.00
N ALA A 518 14.68 12.97 11.76
CA ALA A 518 14.79 13.58 10.44
C ALA A 518 15.39 12.65 9.37
N LYS A 519 16.19 11.64 9.79
CA LYS A 519 16.78 10.62 8.92
C LYS A 519 16.05 9.27 8.96
N GLU A 520 14.91 9.20 9.65
CA GLU A 520 14.01 8.04 9.74
C GLU A 520 14.69 6.78 10.31
N GLN A 521 15.51 6.93 11.34
CA GLN A 521 16.36 5.88 11.91
C GLN A 521 15.73 5.23 13.14
N LYS A 522 14.76 4.34 12.92
CA LYS A 522 14.00 3.66 13.99
C LYS A 522 14.88 3.02 15.06
N GLU A 523 15.93 2.29 14.67
CA GLU A 523 16.81 1.60 15.62
C GLU A 523 17.70 2.56 16.42
N SER A 524 18.12 3.68 15.82
CA SER A 524 18.86 4.73 16.51
C SER A 524 17.97 5.47 17.51
N ILE A 525 16.71 5.75 17.14
CA ILE A 525 15.72 6.34 18.07
C ILE A 525 15.49 5.41 19.25
N LYS A 526 15.27 4.10 19.01
CA LYS A 526 15.13 3.12 20.10
C LYS A 526 16.35 3.12 21.03
N ALA A 527 17.56 3.14 20.48
CA ALA A 527 18.78 3.17 21.30
C ALA A 527 18.87 4.46 22.14
N LEU A 528 18.56 5.63 21.55
CA LEU A 528 18.58 6.92 22.23
C LEU A 528 17.50 7.04 23.31
N VAL A 529 16.31 6.49 23.05
CA VAL A 529 15.15 6.48 23.97
C VAL A 529 15.37 5.54 25.17
N LEU A 530 16.18 4.48 25.01
CA LEU A 530 16.58 3.61 26.13
C LEU A 530 17.57 4.30 27.07
N ALA A 531 18.33 5.28 26.59
CA ALA A 531 19.15 6.16 27.41
C ALA A 531 18.29 7.27 28.06
N PRO A 532 18.78 7.98 29.09
CA PRO A 532 18.07 9.11 29.72
C PRO A 532 18.03 10.35 28.80
N CYS A 533 17.46 10.21 27.61
CA CYS A 533 17.28 11.25 26.61
C CYS A 533 16.03 12.09 26.93
N ASP A 534 16.20 13.40 26.98
CA ASP A 534 15.10 14.34 27.10
C ASP A 534 14.48 14.61 25.71
N VAL A 535 13.22 14.20 25.55
CA VAL A 535 12.44 14.37 24.32
C VAL A 535 11.77 15.74 24.22
N HIS A 536 11.84 16.57 25.27
CA HIS A 536 11.20 17.89 25.36
C HIS A 536 12.08 19.03 24.87
N VAL A 537 13.36 18.76 24.63
CA VAL A 537 14.29 19.73 24.05
C VAL A 537 13.76 20.16 22.68
N LYS A 538 13.69 21.47 22.44
CA LYS A 538 13.23 22.05 21.19
C LYS A 538 14.41 22.21 20.21
N ASP A 539 14.20 21.86 18.96
CA ASP A 539 15.17 22.08 17.89
C ASP A 539 15.22 23.54 17.43
N GLY A 540 16.04 23.85 16.41
CA GLY A 540 16.12 25.20 15.84
C GLY A 540 14.84 25.69 15.15
N ASN A 541 13.91 24.79 14.80
CA ASN A 541 12.57 25.16 14.36
C ASN A 541 11.61 25.34 15.54
N GLY A 542 12.06 24.95 16.73
CA GLY A 542 11.31 25.00 17.96
C GLY A 542 10.44 23.78 18.22
N ASP A 543 10.60 22.71 17.44
CA ASP A 543 9.87 21.46 17.59
C ASP A 543 10.57 20.56 18.60
N THR A 544 9.81 19.90 19.47
CA THR A 544 10.36 18.80 20.30
C THR A 544 10.54 17.52 19.47
N ALA A 545 11.18 16.50 20.04
CA ALA A 545 11.34 15.22 19.34
C ALA A 545 9.99 14.61 18.93
N VAL A 546 8.94 14.78 19.74
CA VAL A 546 7.59 14.30 19.39
C VAL A 546 6.98 15.12 18.25
N HIS A 547 7.12 16.45 18.27
CA HIS A 547 6.64 17.33 17.18
C HIS A 547 7.34 16.99 15.85
N ALA A 548 8.66 16.79 15.89
CA ALA A 548 9.44 16.35 14.74
C ALA A 548 8.97 14.98 14.23
N ALA A 549 8.69 14.02 15.13
CA ALA A 549 8.19 12.69 14.74
C ALA A 549 6.81 12.76 14.07
N ILE A 550 5.90 13.60 14.59
CA ILE A 550 4.58 13.84 13.97
C ILE A 550 4.74 14.43 12.56
N SER A 551 5.68 15.37 12.39
CA SER A 551 5.97 15.98 11.08
C SER A 551 6.46 14.97 10.03
N THR A 552 7.07 13.84 10.43
CA THR A 552 7.48 12.77 9.49
C THR A 552 6.31 11.90 8.98
N ARG A 553 5.14 11.94 9.63
CA ARG A 553 3.96 11.08 9.33
C ARG A 553 4.24 9.57 9.41
N GLN A 554 5.25 9.15 10.16
CA GLN A 554 5.56 7.73 10.35
C GLN A 554 5.16 7.24 11.74
N GLU A 555 4.19 6.33 11.79
CA GLU A 555 3.67 5.78 13.04
C GLU A 555 4.77 5.02 13.82
N ALA A 556 5.62 4.28 13.10
CA ALA A 556 6.70 3.51 13.71
C ALA A 556 7.74 4.40 14.44
N LEU A 557 7.98 5.63 13.95
CA LEU A 557 8.90 6.57 14.59
C LEU A 557 8.23 7.22 15.80
N LEU A 558 6.97 7.62 15.67
CA LEU A 558 6.20 8.16 16.79
C LEU A 558 6.13 7.17 17.97
N HIS A 559 5.79 5.90 17.69
CA HIS A 559 5.82 4.84 18.71
C HIS A 559 7.19 4.65 19.33
N ALA A 560 8.27 4.82 18.56
CA ALA A 560 9.61 4.70 19.09
C ALA A 560 9.95 5.84 20.06
N VAL A 561 9.56 7.08 19.76
CA VAL A 561 9.78 8.24 20.64
C VAL A 561 8.88 8.16 21.89
N LEU A 562 7.60 7.79 21.72
CA LEU A 562 6.62 7.66 22.80
C LEU A 562 6.80 6.39 23.67
N ARG A 563 7.86 5.59 23.46
CA ARG A 563 8.24 4.50 24.38
C ARG A 563 8.83 5.01 25.68
N THR A 564 9.36 6.24 25.71
CA THR A 564 9.85 6.85 26.95
C THR A 564 8.69 7.01 27.94
N HIS A 565 8.88 6.68 29.22
CA HIS A 565 7.86 6.90 30.26
C HIS A 565 7.82 8.34 30.80
N ARG A 566 8.63 9.24 30.22
CA ARG A 566 8.80 10.63 30.68
C ARG A 566 8.26 11.66 29.68
N VAL A 567 7.32 11.27 28.83
CA VAL A 567 6.69 12.21 27.88
C VAL A 567 5.68 13.07 28.63
N ASN A 568 5.99 14.36 28.77
CA ASN A 568 5.00 15.39 29.05
C ASN A 568 4.22 15.72 27.76
N PHE A 569 2.92 15.44 27.77
CA PHE A 569 2.01 15.69 26.64
C PHE A 569 1.66 17.17 26.47
N GLN A 570 1.90 18.00 27.49
CA GLN A 570 1.55 19.43 27.52
C GLN A 570 2.70 20.33 27.02
N THR A 571 3.86 19.76 26.69
CA THR A 571 4.99 20.54 26.17
C THR A 571 4.64 21.13 24.81
N GLU A 572 4.76 22.45 24.69
CA GLU A 572 4.50 23.17 23.43
C GLU A 572 5.76 23.32 22.58
N ASN A 573 5.61 23.35 21.26
CA ASN A 573 6.66 23.86 20.37
C ASN A 573 6.80 25.39 20.48
N THR A 574 7.67 26.03 19.72
CA THR A 574 7.81 27.51 19.73
C THR A 574 6.60 28.24 19.17
N ALA A 575 5.81 27.57 18.33
CA ALA A 575 4.58 28.11 17.78
C ALA A 575 3.38 27.99 18.74
N GLY A 576 3.57 27.45 19.94
CA GLY A 576 2.54 27.33 20.98
C GLY A 576 1.59 26.15 20.80
N TYR A 577 1.91 25.20 19.91
CA TYR A 577 1.13 23.97 19.74
C TYR A 577 1.66 22.89 20.68
N ASP A 578 0.76 22.21 21.38
CA ASP A 578 1.09 20.92 21.98
C ASP A 578 1.14 19.80 20.92
N MET A 579 1.55 18.59 21.32
CA MET A 579 1.68 17.48 20.38
C MET A 579 0.34 16.99 19.80
N LEU A 580 -0.77 17.11 20.53
CA LEU A 580 -2.09 16.70 20.05
C LEU A 580 -2.59 17.70 18.99
N GLN A 581 -2.52 18.99 19.31
CA GLN A 581 -2.85 20.09 18.41
C GLN A 581 -1.97 20.04 17.16
N TRP A 582 -0.67 19.75 17.29
CA TRP A 582 0.23 19.58 16.16
C TRP A 582 -0.12 18.36 15.30
N ALA A 583 -0.47 17.22 15.91
CA ALA A 583 -0.93 16.04 15.19
C ALA A 583 -2.20 16.32 14.39
N VAL A 584 -3.14 17.08 14.96
CA VAL A 584 -4.36 17.52 14.27
C VAL A 584 -4.02 18.50 13.16
N TYR A 585 -3.18 19.51 13.40
CA TYR A 585 -2.75 20.47 12.40
C TYR A 585 -2.07 19.80 11.19
N LYS A 586 -1.27 18.74 11.42
CA LYS A 586 -0.63 17.94 10.36
C LYS A 586 -1.53 16.89 9.72
N ASN A 587 -2.79 16.76 10.16
CA ASN A 587 -3.75 15.71 9.77
C ASN A 587 -3.20 14.29 9.94
N PHE A 588 -2.53 14.01 11.06
CA PHE A 588 -1.97 12.69 11.33
C PHE A 588 -2.86 11.89 12.29
N LYS A 589 -3.91 11.28 11.73
CA LYS A 589 -4.92 10.48 12.45
C LYS A 589 -4.31 9.45 13.43
N SER A 590 -3.35 8.64 12.97
CA SER A 590 -2.75 7.62 13.84
C SER A 590 -1.99 8.24 15.02
N ALA A 591 -1.38 9.42 14.85
CA ALA A 591 -0.74 10.11 15.96
C ALA A 591 -1.77 10.61 16.98
N VAL A 592 -2.88 11.18 16.53
CA VAL A 592 -4.00 11.57 17.40
C VAL A 592 -4.47 10.35 18.21
N ASP A 593 -4.67 9.21 17.56
CA ASP A 593 -5.10 7.98 18.21
C ASP A 593 -4.13 7.48 19.28
N VAL A 594 -2.84 7.43 18.95
CA VAL A 594 -1.77 6.99 19.87
C VAL A 594 -1.62 7.94 21.05
N ILE A 595 -1.68 9.25 20.80
CA ILE A 595 -1.58 10.27 21.85
C ILE A 595 -2.75 10.15 22.82
N LEU A 596 -3.99 10.14 22.32
CA LEU A 596 -5.20 10.00 23.15
C LEU A 596 -5.19 8.70 23.97
N THR A 597 -4.70 7.60 23.40
CA THR A 597 -4.60 6.31 24.10
C THR A 597 -3.54 6.34 25.21
N ARG A 598 -2.45 7.10 25.03
CA ARG A 598 -1.32 7.17 25.97
C ARG A 598 -1.54 8.22 27.07
N CYS A 599 -2.35 9.24 26.84
CA CYS A 599 -2.55 10.36 27.77
C CYS A 599 -3.79 10.22 28.66
N SER A 600 -4.30 9.00 28.90
CA SER A 600 -5.54 8.75 29.67
C SER A 600 -5.63 9.48 31.02
N HIS A 601 -4.50 9.72 31.69
CA HIS A 601 -4.42 10.39 32.99
C HIS A 601 -4.51 11.93 32.92
N CYS A 602 -4.15 12.55 31.79
CA CYS A 602 -4.19 14.00 31.58
C CYS A 602 -5.11 14.42 30.41
N LEU A 603 -5.95 13.48 29.95
CA LEU A 603 -6.80 13.63 28.78
C LEU A 603 -7.70 14.88 28.86
N PRO A 604 -8.44 15.17 29.96
CA PRO A 604 -9.34 16.32 30.00
C PRO A 604 -8.61 17.66 29.87
N GLU A 605 -7.44 17.80 30.49
CA GLU A 605 -6.64 19.02 30.44
C GLU A 605 -5.99 19.21 29.07
N LEU A 606 -5.51 18.13 28.44
CA LEU A 606 -4.87 18.19 27.14
C LEU A 606 -5.87 18.55 26.04
N VAL A 607 -7.03 17.91 26.02
CA VAL A 607 -8.01 18.12 24.93
C VAL A 607 -8.72 19.48 25.04
N SER A 608 -8.91 20.00 26.27
CA SER A 608 -9.50 21.31 26.50
C SER A 608 -8.51 22.47 26.34
N ARG A 609 -7.21 22.17 26.18
CA ARG A 609 -6.18 23.20 26.01
C ARG A 609 -6.44 24.04 24.77
N GLN A 610 -6.28 25.34 24.94
CA GLN A 610 -6.45 26.34 23.89
C GLN A 610 -5.11 27.01 23.59
N ILE A 611 -4.84 27.21 22.30
CA ILE A 611 -3.65 27.92 21.85
C ILE A 611 -3.74 29.38 22.29
N ALA A 612 -2.67 29.92 22.88
CA ALA A 612 -2.67 31.26 23.48
C ALA A 612 -3.03 32.40 22.51
N ILE A 613 -2.66 32.29 21.22
CA ILE A 613 -2.82 33.38 20.25
C ILE A 613 -4.25 33.56 19.74
N ASN A 614 -5.02 32.48 19.59
CA ASN A 614 -6.35 32.49 18.97
C ASN A 614 -7.41 31.73 19.78
N GLY A 615 -7.05 31.09 20.89
CA GLY A 615 -7.97 30.31 21.71
C GLY A 615 -8.40 28.98 21.06
N TYR A 616 -7.76 28.54 19.98
CA TYR A 616 -8.19 27.33 19.29
C TYR A 616 -7.86 26.09 20.12
N SER A 617 -8.85 25.23 20.35
CA SER A 617 -8.62 23.87 20.82
C SER A 617 -8.25 22.94 19.65
N ALA A 618 -7.86 21.69 19.96
CA ALA A 618 -7.62 20.67 18.94
C ALA A 618 -8.83 20.48 18.00
N LEU A 619 -10.06 20.56 18.52
CA LEU A 619 -11.27 20.45 17.71
C LEU A 619 -11.51 21.69 16.83
N HIS A 620 -11.15 22.89 17.28
CA HIS A 620 -11.17 24.09 16.43
C HIS A 620 -10.21 23.97 15.25
N LEU A 621 -9.00 23.44 15.47
CA LEU A 621 -8.05 23.17 14.39
C LEU A 621 -8.62 22.15 13.40
N ALA A 622 -9.17 21.04 13.89
CA ALA A 622 -9.78 20.04 13.02
C ALA A 622 -10.93 20.65 12.19
N ALA A 623 -11.76 21.48 12.82
CA ALA A 623 -12.87 22.16 12.16
C ALA A 623 -12.41 23.21 11.14
N CYS A 624 -11.31 23.93 11.40
CA CYS A 624 -10.76 24.94 10.49
C CYS A 624 -10.19 24.34 9.20
N TYR A 625 -9.60 23.14 9.29
CA TYR A 625 -8.89 22.49 8.17
C TYR A 625 -9.64 21.29 7.57
N ASP A 626 -10.89 21.04 7.98
CA ASP A 626 -11.71 19.90 7.53
C ASP A 626 -11.07 18.52 7.80
N HIS A 627 -10.41 18.36 8.94
CA HIS A 627 -9.78 17.09 9.34
C HIS A 627 -10.79 16.17 10.03
N ARG A 628 -11.79 15.69 9.26
CA ARG A 628 -12.94 14.93 9.75
C ARG A 628 -12.58 13.72 10.60
N GLU A 629 -11.63 12.91 10.17
CA GLU A 629 -11.23 11.70 10.89
C GLU A 629 -10.53 12.02 12.21
N CYS A 630 -9.77 13.13 12.26
CA CYS A 630 -9.17 13.61 13.50
C CYS A 630 -10.26 14.13 14.45
N ALA A 631 -11.21 14.93 13.95
CA ALA A 631 -12.36 15.40 14.72
C ALA A 631 -13.18 14.24 15.32
N HIS A 632 -13.46 13.21 14.51
CA HIS A 632 -14.18 12.02 15.00
C HIS A 632 -13.44 11.33 16.15
N LEU A 633 -12.11 11.15 16.06
CA LEU A 633 -11.31 10.57 17.14
C LEU A 633 -11.29 11.46 18.39
N LEU A 634 -11.16 12.78 18.22
CA LEU A 634 -11.19 13.73 19.33
C LEU A 634 -12.53 13.69 20.09
N ILE A 635 -13.65 13.57 19.38
CA ILE A 635 -14.98 13.50 19.99
C ILE A 635 -15.20 12.13 20.64
N THR A 636 -14.95 11.04 19.91
CA THR A 636 -15.29 9.68 20.37
C THR A 636 -14.31 9.08 21.38
N LYS A 637 -13.01 9.36 21.26
CA LYS A 637 -11.97 8.87 22.20
C LYS A 637 -11.48 9.94 23.16
N GLY A 638 -11.45 11.20 22.73
CA GLY A 638 -10.99 12.30 23.56
C GLY A 638 -12.08 12.88 24.48
N GLU A 639 -13.33 12.45 24.34
CA GLU A 639 -14.50 12.96 25.08
C GLU A 639 -14.56 14.50 25.08
N MET A 640 -14.18 15.10 23.95
CA MET A 640 -14.07 16.54 23.83
C MET A 640 -15.41 17.23 23.93
N LYS A 641 -15.46 18.31 24.74
CA LYS A 641 -16.60 19.23 24.75
C LYS A 641 -16.69 19.94 23.40
N LEU A 642 -17.85 19.80 22.75
CA LEU A 642 -18.13 20.38 21.44
C LEU A 642 -18.33 21.90 21.49
N ASP A 643 -18.82 22.40 22.62
CA ASP A 643 -19.14 23.82 22.81
C ASP A 643 -17.97 24.64 23.39
N LEU A 644 -16.73 24.16 23.25
CA LEU A 644 -15.56 24.99 23.56
C LEU A 644 -15.56 26.20 22.62
N VAL A 645 -15.18 27.36 23.13
CA VAL A 645 -15.20 28.61 22.37
C VAL A 645 -13.83 29.26 22.30
N ASP A 646 -13.46 29.80 21.15
CA ASP A 646 -12.22 30.53 20.94
C ASP A 646 -12.26 31.97 21.52
N VAL A 647 -11.25 32.80 21.22
CA VAL A 647 -11.19 34.20 21.68
C VAL A 647 -12.29 35.10 21.09
N GLN A 648 -12.94 34.68 20.01
CA GLN A 648 -14.10 35.34 19.39
C GLN A 648 -15.42 34.69 19.84
N LEU A 649 -15.39 33.85 20.87
CA LEU A 649 -16.53 33.05 21.33
C LEU A 649 -17.10 32.10 20.25
N GLN A 650 -16.30 31.74 19.25
CA GLN A 650 -16.70 30.85 18.17
C GLN A 650 -16.48 29.40 18.58
N THR A 651 -17.50 28.55 18.41
CA THR A 651 -17.38 27.09 18.55
C THR A 651 -16.77 26.44 17.30
N PRO A 652 -16.32 25.17 17.34
CA PRO A 652 -15.89 24.44 16.14
C PRO A 652 -16.96 24.40 15.03
N LEU A 653 -18.25 24.43 15.39
CA LEU A 653 -19.34 24.55 14.43
C LEU A 653 -19.33 25.91 13.71
N HIS A 654 -19.08 27.01 14.43
CA HIS A 654 -18.92 28.33 13.80
C HIS A 654 -17.79 28.32 12.78
N ILE A 655 -16.62 27.77 13.17
CA ILE A 655 -15.43 27.74 12.31
C ILE A 655 -15.68 26.91 11.04
N SER A 656 -16.18 25.69 11.19
CA SER A 656 -16.46 24.81 10.03
C SER A 656 -17.56 25.38 9.11
N ALA A 657 -18.61 25.97 9.69
CA ALA A 657 -19.69 26.59 8.92
C ALA A 657 -19.20 27.86 8.17
N LYS A 658 -18.36 28.69 8.79
CA LYS A 658 -17.75 29.88 8.19
C LYS A 658 -16.81 29.54 7.02
N GLU A 659 -16.01 28.48 7.17
CA GLU A 659 -15.08 28.02 6.13
C GLU A 659 -15.76 27.21 5.01
N GLY A 660 -17.02 26.79 5.21
CA GLY A 660 -17.81 26.07 4.20
C GLY A 660 -17.52 24.58 4.13
N HIS A 661 -17.06 23.98 5.23
CA HIS A 661 -16.66 22.57 5.32
C HIS A 661 -17.86 21.67 5.61
N LEU A 662 -18.62 21.35 4.56
CA LEU A 662 -19.82 20.50 4.65
C LEU A 662 -19.60 19.17 5.39
N PRO A 663 -18.56 18.37 5.10
CA PRO A 663 -18.35 17.08 5.76
C PRO A 663 -18.06 17.20 7.26
N MET A 664 -17.38 18.26 7.68
CA MET A 664 -17.15 18.57 9.09
C MET A 664 -18.44 18.98 9.80
N VAL A 665 -19.25 19.82 9.17
CA VAL A 665 -20.55 20.24 9.74
C VAL A 665 -21.48 19.03 9.90
N GLU A 666 -21.55 18.14 8.92
CA GLU A 666 -22.29 16.87 9.03
C GLU A 666 -21.83 16.07 10.25
N LEU A 667 -20.52 15.88 10.41
CA LEU A 667 -19.96 15.12 11.53
C LEU A 667 -20.29 15.76 12.88
N LEU A 668 -20.16 17.09 13.02
CA LEU A 668 -20.41 17.77 14.29
C LEU A 668 -21.89 17.67 14.69
N LEU A 669 -22.81 17.83 13.73
CA LEU A 669 -24.26 17.74 13.96
C LEU A 669 -24.75 16.30 14.28
N GLU A 670 -23.94 15.27 14.05
CA GLU A 670 -24.24 13.89 14.50
C GLU A 670 -24.17 13.75 16.03
N PHE A 671 -23.51 14.69 16.73
CA PHE A 671 -23.36 14.70 18.18
C PHE A 671 -24.17 15.82 18.83
N ASP A 672 -24.42 15.70 20.13
CA ASP A 672 -25.20 16.68 20.91
C ASP A 672 -24.38 17.95 21.15
N LEU A 673 -24.74 19.04 20.44
CA LEU A 673 -24.07 20.33 20.52
C LEU A 673 -25.06 21.50 20.47
N THR A 674 -24.59 22.68 20.85
CA THR A 674 -25.39 23.91 20.80
C THR A 674 -25.37 24.57 19.41
N VAL A 675 -26.34 24.22 18.56
CA VAL A 675 -26.44 24.73 17.16
C VAL A 675 -26.59 26.26 17.11
N ASN A 676 -27.26 26.85 18.10
CA ASN A 676 -27.56 28.29 18.17
C ASN A 676 -26.60 29.07 19.07
N ALA A 677 -25.43 28.53 19.40
CA ALA A 677 -24.40 29.31 20.09
C ALA A 677 -24.11 30.61 19.33
N GLN A 678 -23.85 31.70 20.04
CA GLN A 678 -23.56 33.00 19.46
C GLN A 678 -22.10 33.38 19.72
N ASP A 679 -21.43 33.88 18.68
CA ASP A 679 -20.08 34.42 18.80
C ASP A 679 -20.06 35.81 19.47
N LYS A 680 -18.88 36.43 19.55
CA LYS A 680 -18.66 37.73 20.20
C LYS A 680 -19.53 38.84 19.62
N ASP A 681 -19.92 38.76 18.35
CA ASP A 681 -20.78 39.73 17.66
C ASP A 681 -22.27 39.34 17.72
N GLY A 682 -22.60 38.25 18.42
CA GLY A 682 -23.95 37.69 18.48
C GLY A 682 -24.33 36.83 17.26
N ASN A 683 -23.39 36.52 16.37
CA ASN A 683 -23.69 35.74 15.17
C ASN A 683 -23.70 34.25 15.52
N SER A 684 -24.80 33.55 15.16
CA SER A 684 -24.84 32.09 15.17
C SER A 684 -24.14 31.49 13.94
N PRO A 685 -23.87 30.17 13.89
CA PRO A 685 -23.30 29.53 12.71
C PRO A 685 -24.11 29.81 11.43
N LEU A 686 -25.45 29.88 11.54
CA LEU A 686 -26.32 30.22 10.42
C LEU A 686 -26.13 31.66 9.92
N HIS A 687 -25.92 32.64 10.82
CA HIS A 687 -25.58 34.00 10.43
C HIS A 687 -24.31 34.03 9.58
N LEU A 688 -23.25 33.36 10.05
CA LEU A 688 -21.95 33.34 9.36
C LEU A 688 -22.06 32.72 7.96
N VAL A 689 -22.82 31.62 7.83
CA VAL A 689 -23.09 30.96 6.55
C VAL A 689 -23.81 31.89 5.58
N GLN A 690 -24.87 32.57 6.03
CA GLN A 690 -25.63 33.47 5.16
C GLN A 690 -24.84 34.72 4.76
N MET A 691 -24.06 35.29 5.69
CA MET A 691 -23.16 36.40 5.40
C MET A 691 -22.12 36.01 4.33
N LYS A 692 -21.50 34.83 4.46
CA LYS A 692 -20.52 34.30 3.49
C LYS A 692 -21.16 33.99 2.14
N HIS A 693 -22.32 33.34 2.15
CA HIS A 693 -23.09 33.04 0.94
C HIS A 693 -23.42 34.33 0.16
N SER A 694 -23.95 35.35 0.84
CA SER A 694 -24.27 36.66 0.24
C SER A 694 -23.04 37.36 -0.34
N GLN A 695 -21.91 37.34 0.38
CA GLN A 695 -20.65 37.91 -0.13
C GLN A 695 -20.13 37.18 -1.37
N LEU A 696 -20.21 35.85 -1.39
CA LEU A 696 -19.75 35.03 -2.51
C LEU A 696 -20.67 35.15 -3.72
N GLN A 697 -21.98 35.17 -3.52
CA GLN A 697 -22.97 35.35 -4.58
C GLN A 697 -22.76 36.67 -5.33
N LYS A 698 -22.39 37.75 -4.63
CA LYS A 698 -22.05 39.05 -5.23
C LYS A 698 -20.75 39.04 -6.05
N ARG A 699 -19.77 38.19 -5.68
CA ARG A 699 -18.45 38.14 -6.33
C ARG A 699 -18.36 37.10 -7.46
N LYS A 700 -18.99 35.93 -7.29
CA LYS A 700 -18.95 34.77 -8.18
C LYS A 700 -20.28 33.99 -8.10
N PRO A 701 -21.32 34.37 -8.88
CA PRO A 701 -22.56 33.62 -8.93
C PRO A 701 -22.33 32.19 -9.50
N ASN A 702 -23.03 31.20 -8.96
CA ASN A 702 -23.01 29.79 -9.39
C ASN A 702 -21.67 29.04 -9.26
N SER A 703 -20.92 29.29 -8.19
CA SER A 703 -19.74 28.50 -7.83
C SER A 703 -20.08 27.25 -7.00
N GLU A 704 -19.22 26.23 -7.05
CA GLU A 704 -19.32 25.04 -6.18
C GLU A 704 -19.33 25.40 -4.68
N LYS A 705 -18.59 26.46 -4.30
CA LYS A 705 -18.62 26.98 -2.92
C LYS A 705 -19.94 27.65 -2.55
N THR A 706 -20.59 28.37 -3.46
CA THR A 706 -21.93 28.91 -3.17
C THR A 706 -22.94 27.80 -2.91
N HIS A 707 -22.82 26.66 -3.62
CA HIS A 707 -23.65 25.48 -3.38
C HIS A 707 -23.42 24.85 -2.00
N CYS A 708 -22.16 24.78 -1.51
CA CYS A 708 -21.89 24.20 -0.19
C CYS A 708 -22.48 25.02 0.96
N TYR A 709 -22.47 26.35 0.89
CA TYR A 709 -23.09 27.18 1.93
C TYR A 709 -24.61 27.03 1.99
N VAL A 710 -25.28 26.84 0.84
CA VAL A 710 -26.72 26.54 0.82
C VAL A 710 -27.00 25.21 1.52
N GLN A 711 -26.20 24.17 1.23
CA GLN A 711 -26.34 22.87 1.88
C GLN A 711 -26.10 22.93 3.38
N ILE A 712 -25.06 23.66 3.82
CA ILE A 712 -24.77 23.87 5.24
C ILE A 712 -25.92 24.62 5.92
N ALA A 713 -26.48 25.65 5.28
CA ALA A 713 -27.64 26.38 5.81
C ALA A 713 -28.85 25.46 6.02
N CYS A 714 -29.16 24.60 5.04
CA CYS A 714 -30.25 23.63 5.17
C CYS A 714 -30.00 22.66 6.31
N LEU A 715 -28.79 22.09 6.40
CA LEU A 715 -28.42 21.15 7.47
C LEU A 715 -28.52 21.77 8.86
N LEU A 716 -28.08 23.03 9.03
CA LEU A 716 -28.20 23.74 10.29
C LEU A 716 -29.66 23.95 10.68
N VAL A 717 -30.53 24.34 9.74
CA VAL A 717 -31.96 24.56 10.00
C VAL A 717 -32.70 23.24 10.30
N GLU A 718 -32.41 22.16 9.57
CA GLU A 718 -32.88 20.81 9.87
C GLU A 718 -32.49 20.38 11.30
N ASN A 719 -31.27 20.77 11.72
CA ASN A 719 -30.73 20.51 13.05
C ASN A 719 -31.07 21.59 14.09
N GLY A 720 -32.01 22.48 13.81
CA GLY A 720 -32.63 23.36 14.82
C GLY A 720 -32.07 24.75 14.88
N ALA A 721 -31.37 25.20 13.85
CA ALA A 721 -30.92 26.58 13.77
C ALA A 721 -32.11 27.55 13.72
N GLU A 722 -32.05 28.58 14.56
CA GLU A 722 -33.09 29.60 14.65
C GLU A 722 -32.95 30.65 13.54
N LEU A 723 -34.03 30.85 12.79
CA LEU A 723 -34.09 31.84 11.71
C LEU A 723 -34.33 33.27 12.19
N ASN A 724 -34.84 33.43 13.41
CA ASN A 724 -35.24 34.72 13.99
C ASN A 724 -34.30 35.18 15.11
N LEU A 725 -33.19 34.47 15.31
CA LEU A 725 -32.21 34.84 16.32
C LEU A 725 -31.51 36.13 15.89
N GLU A 726 -31.53 37.16 16.73
CA GLU A 726 -30.89 38.44 16.42
C GLU A 726 -29.44 38.47 16.93
N ASN A 727 -28.53 38.97 16.09
CA ASN A 727 -27.17 39.31 16.51
C ASN A 727 -27.13 40.66 17.23
N GLN A 728 -25.95 41.11 17.67
CA GLN A 728 -25.81 42.41 18.38
C GLN A 728 -26.18 43.63 17.53
N GLN A 729 -26.28 43.47 16.20
CA GLN A 729 -26.73 44.53 15.29
C GLN A 729 -28.26 44.50 15.05
N GLY A 730 -28.99 43.63 15.74
CA GLY A 730 -30.44 43.45 15.53
C GLY A 730 -30.79 42.80 14.19
N LYS A 731 -29.83 42.10 13.55
CA LYS A 731 -30.05 41.40 12.28
C LYS A 731 -30.23 39.92 12.53
N THR A 732 -31.20 39.34 11.84
CA THR A 732 -31.46 37.90 11.78
C THR A 732 -30.64 37.25 10.66
N PRO A 733 -30.45 35.92 10.66
CA PRO A 733 -29.82 35.23 9.53
C PRO A 733 -30.54 35.48 8.20
N LEU A 734 -31.87 35.65 8.24
CA LEU A 734 -32.70 35.89 7.06
C LEU A 734 -32.43 37.25 6.41
N ASP A 735 -31.96 38.25 7.16
CA ASP A 735 -31.66 39.59 6.64
C ASP A 735 -30.46 39.59 5.68
N PHE A 736 -29.66 38.53 5.71
CA PHE A 736 -28.54 38.32 4.79
C PHE A 736 -28.91 37.49 3.55
N THR A 737 -30.16 37.02 3.44
CA THR A 737 -30.64 36.11 2.37
C THR A 737 -31.49 36.83 1.31
N CYS A 738 -31.54 36.27 0.09
CA CYS A 738 -32.51 36.72 -0.91
C CYS A 738 -33.92 36.19 -0.60
N GLN A 739 -34.95 36.84 -1.15
CA GLN A 739 -36.36 36.52 -0.87
C GLN A 739 -36.72 35.05 -1.17
N GLN A 740 -36.11 34.45 -2.19
CA GLN A 740 -36.35 33.06 -2.57
C GLN A 740 -35.71 32.07 -1.58
N SER A 741 -34.46 32.31 -1.15
CA SER A 741 -33.80 31.50 -0.12
C SER A 741 -34.47 31.62 1.24
N ARG A 742 -34.99 32.80 1.58
CA ARG A 742 -35.75 33.04 2.80
C ARG A 742 -36.98 32.14 2.90
N LEU A 743 -37.85 32.16 1.88
CA LEU A 743 -39.05 31.32 1.84
C LEU A 743 -38.72 29.82 1.94
N TYR A 744 -37.59 29.40 1.39
CA TYR A 744 -37.15 28.01 1.44
C TYR A 744 -36.66 27.59 2.83
N LEU A 745 -35.80 28.39 3.48
CA LEU A 745 -35.35 28.11 4.85
C LEU A 745 -36.50 28.13 5.86
N GLU A 746 -37.47 29.05 5.69
CA GLU A 746 -38.69 29.08 6.49
C GLU A 746 -39.51 27.78 6.35
N ARG A 747 -39.63 27.23 5.13
CA ARG A 747 -40.28 25.94 4.87
C ARG A 747 -39.56 24.77 5.55
N ILE A 748 -38.23 24.70 5.42
CA ILE A 748 -37.42 23.65 6.07
C ILE A 748 -37.55 23.76 7.59
N SER A 749 -37.46 24.96 8.15
CA SER A 749 -37.60 25.18 9.59
C SER A 749 -38.96 24.71 10.11
N LYS A 750 -40.03 25.00 9.36
CA LYS A 750 -41.37 24.52 9.69
C LYS A 750 -41.44 22.99 9.67
N ALA A 751 -40.98 22.36 8.60
CA ALA A 751 -40.96 20.90 8.46
C ALA A 751 -40.10 20.22 9.55
N ALA A 752 -38.94 20.80 9.88
CA ALA A 752 -38.06 20.29 10.93
C ALA A 752 -38.68 20.40 12.33
N LYS A 753 -39.40 21.50 12.62
CA LYS A 753 -40.16 21.67 13.87
C LYS A 753 -41.31 20.67 13.97
N GLU A 754 -42.03 20.45 12.89
CA GLU A 754 -43.10 19.43 12.80
C GLU A 754 -42.53 18.02 13.02
N LYS A 755 -41.38 17.69 12.40
CA LYS A 755 -40.68 16.40 12.59
C LYS A 755 -40.21 16.19 14.03
N ARG A 756 -39.65 17.23 14.67
CA ARG A 756 -39.21 17.19 16.07
C ARG A 756 -40.38 17.04 17.04
N ALA A 757 -41.49 17.72 16.77
CA ALA A 757 -42.73 17.57 17.54
C ALA A 757 -43.36 16.18 17.35
N ALA A 758 -43.27 15.59 16.15
CA ALA A 758 -43.77 14.25 15.87
C ALA A 758 -42.98 13.13 16.56
N ASN A 759 -41.67 13.31 16.79
CA ASN A 759 -40.83 12.33 17.49
C ASN A 759 -41.16 12.16 19.00
N SER A 760 -42.10 12.93 19.56
CA SER A 760 -42.65 12.71 20.90
C SER A 760 -43.91 11.82 20.95
N GLY A 761 -44.44 11.36 19.82
CA GLY A 761 -45.60 10.46 19.76
C GLY A 761 -45.53 9.53 18.56
N GLY A 762 -45.24 8.25 18.80
CA GLY A 762 -45.13 7.23 17.76
C GLY A 762 -46.39 7.12 16.91
N GLY A 763 -46.32 7.61 15.67
CA GLY A 763 -47.36 7.48 14.67
C GLY A 763 -46.93 8.09 13.34
N LEU A 764 -46.93 7.27 12.28
CA LEU A 764 -46.66 7.72 10.91
C LEU A 764 -47.76 8.69 10.48
N PHE A 765 -47.40 9.95 10.19
CA PHE A 765 -48.28 10.92 9.54
C PHE A 765 -47.60 11.51 8.30
N LEU A 766 -48.26 11.37 7.15
CA LEU A 766 -47.89 12.00 5.89
C LEU A 766 -48.21 13.52 5.95
N PRO A 767 -47.30 14.42 5.53
CA PRO A 767 -47.54 15.87 5.61
C PRO A 767 -48.69 16.36 4.71
N LEU A 768 -49.62 17.14 5.28
CA LEU A 768 -50.69 17.85 4.57
C LEU A 768 -50.16 19.08 3.82
N HIS A 769 -49.64 18.94 2.60
CA HIS A 769 -49.46 20.08 1.68
C HIS A 769 -49.27 19.65 0.21
N TRP A 770 -50.36 19.19 -0.39
CA TRP A 770 -50.55 19.05 -1.84
C TRP A 770 -51.18 20.33 -2.42
N SER A 771 -50.45 21.45 -2.47
CA SER A 771 -50.92 22.69 -3.13
C SER A 771 -50.03 23.04 -4.31
N GLU A 772 -50.65 23.29 -5.47
CA GLU A 772 -50.06 23.53 -6.78
C GLU A 772 -48.96 24.62 -6.78
N MET A 773 -47.83 24.36 -7.45
CA MET A 773 -46.87 25.43 -7.78
C MET A 773 -47.46 26.33 -8.85
N GLY A 774 -47.66 27.61 -8.53
CA GLY A 774 -48.08 28.62 -9.50
C GLY A 774 -47.04 28.89 -10.60
N SER A 775 -47.51 29.52 -11.67
CA SER A 775 -46.88 29.76 -12.99
C SER A 775 -45.53 30.51 -13.05
N LYS A 776 -44.83 30.70 -11.94
CA LYS A 776 -43.54 31.45 -11.86
C LYS A 776 -42.34 30.61 -11.41
N GLY A 777 -42.49 29.29 -11.26
CA GLY A 777 -41.49 28.41 -10.64
C GLY A 777 -40.66 27.53 -11.58
N TYR A 778 -40.88 27.59 -12.89
CA TYR A 778 -40.16 26.77 -13.88
C TYR A 778 -40.06 27.52 -15.21
N GLU A 779 -39.02 27.22 -15.99
CA GLU A 779 -38.87 27.69 -17.36
C GLU A 779 -39.15 26.53 -18.32
N LEU A 780 -40.04 26.73 -19.28
CA LEU A 780 -40.31 25.78 -20.35
C LEU A 780 -39.44 26.14 -21.55
N VAL A 781 -38.51 25.25 -21.89
CA VAL A 781 -37.61 25.44 -23.02
C VAL A 781 -38.02 24.48 -24.13
N CYS A 782 -38.60 25.01 -25.20
CA CYS A 782 -38.83 24.23 -26.42
C CYS A 782 -37.46 23.93 -27.07
N LEU A 783 -37.11 22.66 -27.19
CA LEU A 783 -35.84 22.27 -27.81
C LEU A 783 -35.90 22.58 -29.31
N ASN A 784 -35.09 23.54 -29.76
CA ASN A 784 -35.16 24.08 -31.11
C ASN A 784 -34.25 23.28 -32.06
N ARG A 785 -34.66 23.12 -33.33
CA ARG A 785 -33.91 22.30 -34.31
C ARG A 785 -32.68 22.99 -34.92
N ASP A 786 -32.45 24.25 -34.56
CA ASP A 786 -31.45 25.12 -35.19
C ASP A 786 -30.12 25.16 -34.39
N SER A 787 -30.17 24.93 -33.08
CA SER A 787 -29.01 24.81 -32.20
C SER A 787 -28.41 23.41 -32.27
N LEU A 788 -27.09 23.28 -32.48
CA LEU A 788 -26.40 21.97 -32.58
C LEU A 788 -26.58 21.10 -31.34
N GLU A 789 -26.61 21.69 -30.15
CA GLU A 789 -26.77 21.00 -28.87
C GLU A 789 -28.24 20.60 -28.63
N GLU A 790 -29.18 21.51 -28.85
CA GLU A 790 -30.62 21.24 -28.68
C GLU A 790 -31.13 20.24 -29.73
N LYS A 791 -30.56 20.25 -30.94
CA LYS A 791 -30.87 19.28 -32.00
C LYS A 791 -30.38 17.88 -31.64
N ALA A 792 -29.21 17.75 -31.01
CA ALA A 792 -28.71 16.47 -30.54
C ALA A 792 -29.59 15.90 -29.41
N GLU A 793 -30.01 16.75 -28.47
CA GLU A 793 -30.91 16.41 -27.37
C GLU A 793 -32.31 16.03 -27.88
N PHE A 794 -32.91 16.84 -28.75
CA PHE A 794 -34.18 16.55 -29.42
C PHE A 794 -34.14 15.21 -30.16
N THR A 795 -33.07 14.95 -30.91
CA THR A 795 -32.90 13.69 -31.65
C THR A 795 -32.79 12.50 -30.70
N SER A 796 -32.08 12.65 -29.58
CA SER A 796 -31.92 11.60 -28.58
C SER A 796 -33.26 11.25 -27.90
N VAL A 797 -33.97 12.25 -27.38
CA VAL A 797 -35.25 12.08 -26.69
C VAL A 797 -36.33 11.59 -27.67
N SER A 798 -36.38 12.12 -28.89
CA SER A 798 -37.29 11.65 -29.93
C SER A 798 -37.05 10.19 -30.31
N ALA A 799 -35.77 9.75 -30.37
CA ALA A 799 -35.45 8.36 -30.64
C ALA A 799 -35.89 7.42 -29.50
N MET A 800 -35.92 7.90 -28.26
CA MET A 800 -36.44 7.10 -27.13
C MET A 800 -37.94 6.82 -27.29
N ILE A 801 -38.73 7.79 -27.75
CA ILE A 801 -40.15 7.58 -28.05
C ILE A 801 -40.36 6.70 -29.27
N VAL A 802 -39.73 6.99 -30.40
CA VAL A 802 -39.96 6.23 -31.65
C VAL A 802 -39.56 4.76 -31.49
N ASN A 803 -38.55 4.46 -30.67
CA ASN A 803 -38.20 3.08 -30.33
C ASN A 803 -39.26 2.35 -29.51
N GLY A 804 -40.04 3.05 -28.69
CA GLY A 804 -41.15 2.47 -27.90
C GLY A 804 -42.49 2.46 -28.68
N LEU A 805 -42.72 3.49 -29.49
CA LEU A 805 -43.90 3.72 -30.32
C LEU A 805 -43.45 3.90 -31.78
N PRO A 806 -43.29 2.81 -32.56
CA PRO A 806 -42.75 2.87 -33.93
C PRO A 806 -43.58 3.75 -34.89
N ASN A 807 -44.87 3.92 -34.60
CA ASN A 807 -45.81 4.68 -35.41
C ASN A 807 -45.98 6.13 -34.94
N ALA A 808 -45.24 6.58 -33.91
CA ALA A 808 -45.31 7.94 -33.40
C ALA A 808 -44.39 8.89 -34.17
N GLU A 809 -44.91 10.07 -34.51
CA GLU A 809 -44.18 11.19 -35.07
C GLU A 809 -44.09 12.31 -34.02
N VAL A 810 -42.89 12.55 -33.49
CA VAL A 810 -42.64 13.59 -32.48
C VAL A 810 -42.58 14.96 -33.15
N THR A 811 -43.48 15.85 -32.72
CA THR A 811 -43.63 17.20 -33.25
C THR A 811 -42.83 18.22 -32.46
N GLU A 812 -42.85 18.13 -31.13
CA GLU A 812 -42.24 19.11 -30.23
C GLU A 812 -41.78 18.42 -28.94
N ILE A 813 -40.64 18.83 -28.39
CA ILE A 813 -40.14 18.40 -27.09
C ILE A 813 -39.85 19.66 -26.27
N ILE A 814 -40.49 19.75 -25.12
CA ILE A 814 -40.37 20.85 -24.18
C ILE A 814 -39.63 20.33 -22.95
N ARG A 815 -38.49 20.92 -22.63
CA ARG A 815 -37.73 20.63 -21.41
C ARG A 815 -38.24 21.52 -20.28
N VAL A 816 -38.52 20.93 -19.12
CA VAL A 816 -38.90 21.66 -17.92
C VAL A 816 -37.64 21.94 -17.10
N GLN A 817 -37.20 23.20 -17.06
CA GLN A 817 -36.01 23.61 -16.32
C GLN A 817 -36.40 24.18 -14.95
N ASN A 818 -35.82 23.61 -13.90
CA ASN A 818 -35.86 24.14 -12.54
C ASN A 818 -34.53 23.82 -11.84
N GLU A 819 -33.74 24.85 -11.53
CA GLU A 819 -32.43 24.71 -10.87
C GLU A 819 -32.52 23.96 -9.52
N TYR A 820 -33.64 24.10 -8.80
CA TYR A 820 -33.84 23.51 -7.47
C TYR A 820 -34.20 22.02 -7.52
N LEU A 821 -34.91 21.57 -8.56
CA LEU A 821 -35.20 20.13 -8.78
C LEU A 821 -33.91 19.34 -9.08
N TRP A 822 -33.00 19.94 -9.83
CA TRP A 822 -31.68 19.36 -10.10
C TRP A 822 -30.80 19.29 -8.85
N GLN A 823 -30.86 20.31 -7.99
CA GLN A 823 -30.15 20.33 -6.72
C GLN A 823 -30.70 19.27 -5.74
N LEU A 824 -32.03 19.12 -5.66
CA LEU A 824 -32.67 18.11 -4.84
C LEU A 824 -32.32 16.68 -5.31
N TYR A 825 -32.45 16.42 -6.62
CA TYR A 825 -32.05 15.15 -7.22
C TYR A 825 -30.59 14.81 -6.93
N SER A 826 -29.70 15.79 -6.98
CA SER A 826 -28.27 15.60 -6.70
C SER A 826 -27.99 15.24 -5.24
N VAL A 827 -28.69 15.91 -4.29
CA VAL A 827 -28.60 15.61 -2.86
C VAL A 827 -29.18 14.23 -2.53
N THR A 828 -30.36 13.90 -3.07
CA THR A 828 -31.00 12.59 -2.88
C THR A 828 -30.15 11.48 -3.47
N LYS A 829 -29.59 11.68 -4.67
CA LYS A 829 -28.63 10.76 -5.30
C LYS A 829 -27.40 10.54 -4.41
N ALA A 830 -26.79 11.61 -3.88
CA ALA A 830 -25.65 11.50 -2.99
C ALA A 830 -25.96 10.73 -1.68
N LYS A 831 -27.11 11.02 -1.05
CA LYS A 831 -27.58 10.30 0.14
C LYS A 831 -27.83 8.82 -0.16
N PHE A 832 -28.45 8.50 -1.29
CA PHE A 832 -28.71 7.13 -1.73
C PHE A 832 -27.41 6.36 -2.02
N THR A 833 -26.46 6.97 -2.73
CA THR A 833 -25.13 6.38 -3.01
C THR A 833 -24.34 6.14 -1.73
N LYS A 834 -24.43 7.03 -0.74
CA LYS A 834 -23.77 6.90 0.58
C LYS A 834 -24.37 5.76 1.41
N LYS A 835 -25.70 5.57 1.38
CA LYS A 835 -26.43 4.57 2.18
C LYS A 835 -26.31 3.14 1.63
N TYR A 836 -26.23 2.96 0.31
CA TYR A 836 -26.30 1.62 -0.32
C TYR A 836 -25.01 1.17 -1.02
N GLY A 837 -23.94 1.96 -0.97
CA GLY A 837 -22.57 1.55 -1.34
C GLY A 837 -22.25 1.55 -2.84
N ARG A 838 -20.97 1.80 -3.16
CA ARG A 838 -20.42 1.80 -4.54
C ARG A 838 -20.33 0.38 -5.09
N GLY A 839 -21.33 -0.04 -5.85
CA GLY A 839 -21.18 -1.02 -6.92
C GLY A 839 -21.42 -0.31 -8.24
N ASN A 840 -20.34 -0.05 -9.01
CA ASN A 840 -20.32 0.59 -10.34
C ASN A 840 -21.58 1.39 -10.70
N GLU A 841 -21.46 2.71 -10.50
CA GLU A 841 -22.35 3.71 -11.10
C GLU A 841 -22.64 3.35 -12.56
N ASN A 842 -23.79 2.74 -12.76
CA ASN A 842 -24.47 2.76 -14.03
C ASN A 842 -25.88 3.15 -13.64
N GLU A 843 -26.30 4.31 -14.11
CA GLU A 843 -27.66 4.44 -14.61
C GLU A 843 -27.93 3.21 -15.48
N VAL A 844 -28.50 2.16 -14.87
CA VAL A 844 -28.69 0.90 -15.56
C VAL A 844 -29.70 1.21 -16.64
N LYS A 845 -29.26 1.17 -17.91
CA LYS A 845 -30.20 1.08 -19.02
C LYS A 845 -31.00 -0.20 -18.79
N LEU A 846 -32.23 -0.07 -18.27
CA LEU A 846 -33.23 -1.13 -18.30
C LEU A 846 -33.41 -1.52 -19.77
N LEU A 847 -32.69 -2.56 -20.20
CA LEU A 847 -32.85 -3.20 -21.50
C LEU A 847 -33.71 -4.46 -21.28
N HIS A 848 -34.62 -4.67 -22.22
CA HIS A 848 -35.70 -5.67 -22.21
C HIS A 848 -35.38 -6.96 -21.44
N GLY A 849 -36.27 -7.27 -20.48
CA GLY A 849 -36.23 -8.53 -19.73
C GLY A 849 -37.27 -8.62 -18.61
N THR A 850 -37.76 -7.49 -18.08
CA THR A 850 -38.93 -7.46 -17.20
C THR A 850 -40.20 -7.53 -18.05
N LYS A 851 -41.07 -8.51 -17.80
CA LYS A 851 -42.41 -8.55 -18.42
C LYS A 851 -43.11 -7.20 -18.20
N SER A 852 -43.68 -6.63 -19.25
CA SER A 852 -44.49 -5.41 -19.22
C SER A 852 -45.47 -5.38 -18.05
N ASP A 853 -46.01 -6.55 -17.71
CA ASP A 853 -47.05 -6.74 -16.71
C ASP A 853 -46.56 -6.48 -15.27
N ASN A 854 -45.27 -6.72 -14.99
CA ASN A 854 -44.70 -6.48 -13.66
C ASN A 854 -44.38 -5.00 -13.44
N ILE A 855 -43.91 -4.31 -14.49
CA ILE A 855 -43.66 -2.85 -14.45
C ILE A 855 -45.00 -2.10 -14.35
N PHE A 856 -46.02 -2.57 -15.09
CA PHE A 856 -47.38 -2.03 -15.03
C PHE A 856 -47.95 -2.09 -13.60
N LYS A 857 -47.80 -3.24 -12.92
CA LYS A 857 -48.28 -3.42 -11.54
C LYS A 857 -47.53 -2.54 -10.52
N ILE A 858 -46.22 -2.41 -10.68
CA ILE A 858 -45.36 -1.54 -9.85
C ILE A 858 -45.74 -0.06 -9.98
N CYS A 859 -46.06 0.40 -11.20
CA CYS A 859 -46.46 1.78 -11.45
C CYS A 859 -47.89 2.05 -10.96
N GLN A 860 -48.80 1.08 -11.12
CA GLN A 860 -50.18 1.17 -10.66
C GLN A 860 -50.31 1.27 -9.13
N GLU A 861 -49.37 0.67 -8.37
CA GLU A 861 -49.38 0.68 -6.90
C GLU A 861 -48.70 1.91 -6.27
N ASN A 862 -47.81 2.62 -7.01
CA ASN A 862 -47.02 3.74 -6.45
C ASN A 862 -47.25 5.11 -7.12
N PHE A 863 -47.86 5.16 -8.31
CA PHE A 863 -48.34 6.40 -8.93
C PHE A 863 -49.87 6.44 -8.89
N ASP A 864 -50.45 7.13 -7.90
CA ASP A 864 -51.89 7.37 -7.85
C ASP A 864 -52.26 8.54 -8.79
N PHE A 865 -52.11 8.37 -10.10
CA PHE A 865 -52.84 9.19 -11.08
C PHE A 865 -54.24 8.59 -11.25
N LYS A 866 -55.09 8.73 -10.24
CA LYS A 866 -56.52 8.54 -10.42
C LYS A 866 -57.09 9.72 -11.17
N VAL A 867 -57.25 9.56 -12.48
CA VAL A 867 -58.17 10.40 -13.27
C VAL A 867 -59.15 9.47 -13.99
N ALA A 868 -60.39 9.48 -13.48
CA ALA A 868 -61.62 9.11 -14.18
C ALA A 868 -61.76 7.70 -14.81
N GLY A 869 -61.23 6.64 -14.20
CA GLY A 869 -61.80 5.29 -14.35
C GLY A 869 -61.66 4.60 -15.72
N GLU A 870 -60.72 5.03 -16.57
CA GLU A 870 -60.37 4.30 -17.80
C GLU A 870 -58.97 3.69 -17.75
N ASN A 871 -58.80 2.54 -18.42
CA ASN A 871 -57.55 1.79 -18.47
C ASN A 871 -56.43 2.58 -19.15
N LEU A 872 -55.33 2.82 -18.43
CA LEU A 872 -54.11 3.41 -19.00
C LEU A 872 -53.50 2.50 -20.08
N SER A 873 -53.14 3.09 -21.22
CA SER A 873 -52.36 2.45 -22.29
C SER A 873 -50.93 2.09 -21.81
N PRO A 874 -50.24 1.10 -22.41
CA PRO A 874 -48.98 0.57 -21.88
C PRO A 874 -47.87 1.62 -21.80
N MET A 875 -47.18 1.69 -20.65
CA MET A 875 -46.03 2.56 -20.42
C MET A 875 -44.80 2.09 -21.23
N TYR A 876 -44.09 3.04 -21.85
CA TYR A 876 -42.88 2.78 -22.63
C TYR A 876 -41.65 3.21 -21.83
N GLY A 877 -40.72 2.28 -21.54
CA GLY A 877 -39.51 2.59 -20.80
C GLY A 877 -38.28 1.89 -21.39
N LYS A 878 -37.24 2.66 -21.71
CA LYS A 878 -35.89 2.18 -22.03
C LYS A 878 -34.89 3.01 -21.24
N GLY A 879 -34.34 2.46 -20.16
CA GLY A 879 -33.34 3.13 -19.32
C GLY A 879 -33.87 3.89 -18.11
N VAL A 880 -33.30 5.07 -17.83
CA VAL A 880 -33.49 5.88 -16.60
C VAL A 880 -34.80 6.67 -16.62
N TYR A 881 -35.57 6.60 -17.71
CA TYR A 881 -36.76 7.41 -17.93
C TYR A 881 -38.03 6.57 -18.01
N PHE A 882 -39.08 7.07 -17.37
CA PHE A 882 -40.46 6.58 -17.49
C PHE A 882 -41.30 7.61 -18.24
N ALA A 883 -42.17 7.12 -19.13
CA ALA A 883 -43.02 7.95 -19.95
C ALA A 883 -44.50 7.53 -19.81
N ALA A 884 -45.39 8.50 -19.64
CA ALA A 884 -46.83 8.30 -19.57
C ALA A 884 -47.57 9.22 -20.55
N GLU A 885 -48.63 8.72 -21.21
CA GLU A 885 -49.56 9.59 -21.94
C GLU A 885 -50.26 10.50 -20.93
N SER A 886 -50.32 11.79 -21.23
CA SER A 886 -50.96 12.78 -20.35
C SER A 886 -52.49 12.70 -20.43
N SER A 887 -53.14 12.91 -19.30
CA SER A 887 -54.59 12.99 -19.14
C SER A 887 -55.16 14.34 -19.62
N LEU A 888 -56.49 14.48 -19.63
CA LEU A 888 -57.18 15.74 -19.97
C LEU A 888 -57.06 16.81 -18.86
N THR A 889 -56.58 16.45 -17.66
CA THR A 889 -56.51 17.33 -16.48
C THR A 889 -55.10 17.88 -16.20
N ASP A 890 -54.11 17.55 -17.02
CA ASP A 890 -52.71 17.93 -16.77
C ASP A 890 -52.39 19.38 -17.19
N HIS A 891 -51.96 20.20 -16.22
CA HIS A 891 -51.66 21.64 -16.41
C HIS A 891 -50.52 21.92 -17.41
N TYR A 892 -49.65 20.95 -17.70
CA TYR A 892 -48.55 21.10 -18.67
C TYR A 892 -49.01 21.05 -20.14
N CYS A 893 -50.28 20.74 -20.40
CA CYS A 893 -50.83 20.60 -21.74
C CYS A 893 -51.81 21.74 -22.06
N SER A 894 -51.50 22.57 -23.07
CA SER A 894 -52.46 23.55 -23.59
C SER A 894 -53.42 22.90 -24.61
N GLU A 895 -54.72 23.14 -24.44
CA GLU A 895 -55.86 22.80 -25.32
C GLU A 895 -55.63 21.64 -26.30
N LYS A 896 -55.92 20.41 -25.85
CA LYS A 896 -55.96 19.22 -26.71
C LYS A 896 -57.24 19.22 -27.55
N GLU A 897 -57.07 18.87 -28.83
CA GLU A 897 -58.08 18.51 -29.86
C GLU A 897 -58.24 19.46 -31.06
N ARG A 898 -57.14 19.86 -31.69
CA ARG A 898 -57.13 20.01 -33.16
C ARG A 898 -56.00 19.16 -33.75
N ASP A 899 -56.34 18.36 -34.76
CA ASP A 899 -55.42 17.59 -35.63
C ASP A 899 -54.71 16.33 -35.07
N GLY A 900 -55.27 15.66 -34.05
CA GLY A 900 -54.78 14.34 -33.60
C GLY A 900 -53.43 14.34 -32.86
N LEU A 901 -53.08 15.46 -32.22
CA LEU A 901 -51.88 15.64 -31.38
C LEU A 901 -52.08 15.09 -29.97
N LYS A 902 -51.18 14.21 -29.52
CA LYS A 902 -51.07 13.66 -28.16
C LYS A 902 -49.85 14.22 -27.43
N TYR A 903 -49.86 14.14 -26.10
CA TYR A 903 -48.78 14.62 -25.23
C TYR A 903 -48.32 13.52 -24.27
N MET A 904 -47.01 13.39 -24.08
CA MET A 904 -46.35 12.38 -23.24
C MET A 904 -45.42 13.08 -22.25
N LEU A 905 -45.50 12.69 -20.97
CA LEU A 905 -44.68 13.22 -19.88
C LEU A 905 -43.56 12.24 -19.56
N MET A 906 -42.33 12.71 -19.46
CA MET A 906 -41.14 11.89 -19.19
C MET A 906 -40.44 12.31 -17.90
N ALA A 907 -40.17 11.37 -16.99
CA ALA A 907 -39.49 11.60 -15.71
C ALA A 907 -38.33 10.62 -15.49
N ARG A 908 -37.29 11.03 -14.75
CA ARG A 908 -36.06 10.26 -14.51
C ARG A 908 -36.10 9.53 -13.17
N VAL A 909 -35.71 8.25 -13.11
CA VAL A 909 -35.78 7.42 -11.90
C VAL A 909 -34.41 6.85 -11.52
N LEU A 910 -34.11 6.79 -10.22
CA LEU A 910 -32.88 6.19 -9.69
C LEU A 910 -33.08 4.69 -9.40
N ALA A 911 -32.21 3.84 -9.94
CA ALA A 911 -32.23 2.40 -9.72
C ALA A 911 -30.89 1.90 -9.13
N GLY A 912 -30.95 1.07 -8.08
CA GLY A 912 -29.79 0.44 -7.43
C GLY A 912 -29.79 -1.08 -7.53
N LYS A 913 -28.61 -1.70 -7.47
CA LYS A 913 -28.41 -3.16 -7.52
C LYS A 913 -27.94 -3.66 -6.14
N MET A 914 -28.72 -4.49 -5.45
CA MET A 914 -28.26 -5.20 -4.25
C MET A 914 -28.45 -6.71 -4.38
N GLY A 915 -27.49 -7.43 -3.82
CA GLY A 915 -27.38 -8.88 -3.82
C GLY A 915 -28.36 -9.58 -2.86
N CYS A 916 -28.62 -10.83 -3.20
CA CYS A 916 -29.57 -11.78 -2.61
C CYS A 916 -29.49 -11.93 -1.08
N GLY A 917 -30.65 -12.02 -0.41
CA GLY A 917 -30.72 -12.68 0.91
C GLY A 917 -31.69 -12.08 1.94
N SER A 918 -33.00 -12.15 1.71
CA SER A 918 -33.99 -12.28 2.80
C SER A 918 -35.30 -12.83 2.22
N PRO A 919 -35.86 -13.92 2.77
CA PRO A 919 -37.15 -14.48 2.32
C PRO A 919 -38.37 -13.73 2.89
N GLU A 920 -38.17 -12.72 3.74
CA GLU A 920 -39.27 -11.92 4.32
C GLU A 920 -39.28 -10.51 3.75
N LEU A 921 -40.32 -10.20 2.98
CA LEU A 921 -40.71 -8.87 2.56
C LEU A 921 -41.05 -8.03 3.79
N ARG A 922 -40.23 -7.01 4.10
CA ARG A 922 -40.72 -5.81 4.78
C ARG A 922 -40.43 -4.63 3.88
N ARG A 923 -41.44 -3.77 3.67
CA ARG A 923 -41.21 -2.36 3.32
C ARG A 923 -40.02 -1.88 4.15
N PRO A 924 -39.01 -1.20 3.59
CA PRO A 924 -37.99 -0.60 4.43
C PRO A 924 -38.69 0.22 5.51
N PRO A 925 -38.36 0.03 6.79
CA PRO A 925 -38.82 0.96 7.80
C PRO A 925 -38.16 2.30 7.45
N ASP A 926 -39.00 3.31 7.26
CA ASP A 926 -38.67 4.74 7.17
C ASP A 926 -38.32 5.32 5.77
N ASP A 927 -39.23 6.19 5.31
CA ASP A 927 -39.09 7.33 4.38
C ASP A 927 -38.72 7.11 2.89
N CYS A 928 -38.91 5.93 2.27
CA CYS A 928 -38.80 5.80 0.80
C CYS A 928 -39.81 4.78 0.20
N ASP A 929 -40.59 5.20 -0.80
CA ASP A 929 -41.36 4.29 -1.66
C ASP A 929 -40.44 3.64 -2.69
N CYS A 930 -40.14 2.35 -2.49
CA CYS A 930 -39.29 1.57 -3.39
C CYS A 930 -40.00 0.35 -3.97
N ALA A 931 -39.75 0.08 -5.26
CA ALA A 931 -40.28 -1.08 -5.97
C ALA A 931 -39.18 -2.09 -6.35
N VAL A 932 -39.54 -3.38 -6.36
CA VAL A 932 -38.64 -4.51 -6.68
C VAL A 932 -39.09 -5.30 -7.91
N ASP A 933 -38.14 -5.88 -8.63
CA ASP A 933 -38.37 -6.62 -9.89
C ASP A 933 -38.92 -8.05 -9.71
N SER A 934 -38.82 -8.65 -8.51
CA SER A 934 -39.40 -9.97 -8.19
C SER A 934 -39.68 -10.15 -6.68
N PRO A 935 -40.85 -10.72 -6.29
CA PRO A 935 -41.18 -10.99 -4.88
C PRO A 935 -40.29 -12.06 -4.21
N SER A 936 -39.69 -12.97 -4.99
CA SER A 936 -38.97 -14.13 -4.47
C SER A 936 -37.44 -14.00 -4.54
N LYS A 937 -36.92 -13.11 -5.41
CA LYS A 937 -35.48 -12.78 -5.54
C LYS A 937 -35.30 -11.36 -6.08
N PRO A 938 -35.41 -10.31 -5.25
CA PRO A 938 -35.24 -8.94 -5.70
C PRO A 938 -33.80 -8.69 -6.17
N ARG A 939 -33.62 -8.13 -7.37
CA ARG A 939 -32.32 -7.79 -7.98
C ARG A 939 -32.17 -6.29 -8.29
N ILE A 940 -33.29 -5.56 -8.39
CA ILE A 940 -33.32 -4.13 -8.71
C ILE A 940 -34.26 -3.43 -7.75
N PHE A 941 -33.81 -2.30 -7.17
CA PHE A 941 -34.62 -1.39 -6.37
C PHE A 941 -34.75 -0.06 -7.11
N CYS A 942 -35.98 0.41 -7.34
CA CYS A 942 -36.26 1.75 -7.83
C CYS A 942 -36.67 2.64 -6.65
N VAL A 943 -36.07 3.81 -6.48
CA VAL A 943 -36.53 4.82 -5.52
C VAL A 943 -37.22 5.95 -6.27
N PHE A 944 -38.48 6.19 -5.92
CA PHE A 944 -39.22 7.38 -6.32
C PHE A 944 -39.10 8.39 -5.17
N ASP A 945 -38.55 9.57 -5.44
CA ASP A 945 -38.51 10.65 -4.45
C ASP A 945 -39.92 11.25 -4.36
N TYR A 946 -40.46 11.43 -3.15
CA TYR A 946 -41.73 12.13 -2.88
C TYR A 946 -41.79 13.53 -3.50
N ASN A 947 -40.65 14.10 -3.89
CA ASN A 947 -40.54 15.42 -4.51
C ASN A 947 -40.39 15.43 -6.04
N GLN A 948 -40.42 14.27 -6.74
CA GLN A 948 -40.50 14.23 -8.21
C GLN A 948 -41.92 14.60 -8.68
N LEU A 949 -42.29 15.85 -8.44
CA LEU A 949 -43.61 16.42 -8.77
C LEU A 949 -43.71 16.90 -10.24
N TYR A 950 -42.62 16.82 -11.02
CA TYR A 950 -42.51 17.48 -12.35
C TYR A 950 -41.82 16.58 -13.38
N PRO A 951 -42.35 16.48 -14.62
CA PRO A 951 -41.68 15.79 -15.71
C PRO A 951 -40.44 16.57 -16.17
N GLU A 952 -39.37 15.87 -16.54
CA GLU A 952 -38.17 16.47 -17.13
C GLU A 952 -38.45 16.93 -18.57
N TYR A 953 -39.28 16.16 -19.30
CA TYR A 953 -39.71 16.49 -20.66
C TYR A 953 -41.23 16.35 -20.83
N VAL A 954 -41.81 17.30 -21.57
CA VAL A 954 -43.18 17.24 -22.11
C VAL A 954 -43.06 17.09 -23.62
N ILE A 955 -43.61 16.01 -24.18
CA ILE A 955 -43.35 15.61 -25.56
C ILE A 955 -44.67 15.53 -26.33
N LYS A 956 -44.75 16.26 -27.44
CA LYS A 956 -45.93 16.34 -28.29
C LYS A 956 -45.75 15.49 -29.54
N TYR A 957 -46.67 14.58 -29.84
CA TYR A 957 -46.54 13.62 -30.95
C TYR A 957 -47.88 13.31 -31.63
N LYS A 958 -47.83 12.75 -32.85
CA LYS A 958 -48.98 12.21 -33.60
C LYS A 958 -48.76 10.73 -33.89
N ILE A 959 -49.83 9.94 -34.06
CA ILE A 959 -49.73 8.54 -34.51
C ILE A 959 -50.03 8.48 -36.00
N LYS A 960 -49.13 7.93 -36.81
CA LYS A 960 -49.39 7.68 -38.24
C LYS A 960 -50.36 6.52 -38.37
N GLN A 961 -51.48 6.72 -39.08
CA GLN A 961 -52.36 5.61 -39.43
C GLN A 961 -51.60 4.65 -40.37
N PRO A 962 -51.66 3.33 -40.13
CA PRO A 962 -51.02 2.37 -41.03
C PRO A 962 -51.68 2.47 -42.41
N LYS A 963 -50.85 2.56 -43.46
CA LYS A 963 -51.31 2.48 -44.85
C LYS A 963 -51.66 1.05 -45.23
#